data_AF-A0A661G472-F1
#
_entry.id   AF-A0A661G472-F1
#
_cell.length_a   1.000
_cell.length_b   1.000
_cell.length_c   1.000
_cell.angle_alpha   90.00
_cell.angle_beta   90.00
_cell.angle_gamma   90.00
#
_symmetry.space_group_name_H-M   'P 1'
#
loop_
_entity.id
_entity.type
_entity.pdbx_description
1 polymer ?
#
loop_
_entity_poly.entity_id
_entity_poly.type
_entity_poly.pdbx_seq_one_letter_code
_entity_poly.pdbx_strand_id
1 'polypeptide(L)'
;MAQEVPIIQPGAPGDSARELSAEEAIEIANTSYSPDDAQFMTDMIPHHNQAMQMAELVTDRTNRPELNDVAGRINASQEDEISFMQQWLRERGEPVPEPTAHDAMHTSHKMAGMASPEEMAELATLDGTDFDRLFLALMITHHEGAVKMVEELLELPGSAYDPVLFQFTDDVTNDQTTEIERMNAILVSLSTDARAGLSPGFEDAGQAIMNMELVATLPKPPGFFDPENPAGLPLAKPKEDSDESKEVDEQSVDDTEWGERSPLLSFSNTDMAFAGNKMVTGSYHGFNVYELQEDGIPELFSSIVCPGGQGDVSIVGDLLIMSVEQTRGRVDCGLEGINEDISDDRFRGIRIFDISDLKRPVQVGQVQTCRGSHTHSVVSGPGEDGKIIVYNSGTSSVRKGEELEGCFDERPGDERTALFRIDVIEIPVDDPSRSRIVSSPAVFADPETGRLAGLWQGGDHGDDTQETNQTNQCHDITVFPERGIAGGACSGNGILFDISDPLNPTRMDEVLDKGFAYWHSATFNNDGTKVIFTDEWGGGARPRCRTYDPREWGADAIYDIVDGQLEFRSYFKMPAPQVEQENCVAHNGSVIPVPGRDIFVQAWYQGGVSVIDFTDSANPIEIAYFDRGPIHEEHLILGGYWSTYWYNGLIYGTEIARGLDVLALVPSEHLSANEVAAAKVANQGERFNPQQQFQVTWPAEPVVAGAYIDQLQRSNGLSSSLVADLNTALERSAAQLGNGASDKDLADSLEKLSMGLGETGGDATSTKRRAALAETLRAIAARLR
;
A
#
# COMPACT_ATOMS: atom_id res chain seq x y z
N MET A 1 20.44 12.83 21.75
CA MET A 1 19.50 13.73 22.46
C MET A 1 18.52 14.15 21.39
N ALA A 2 17.31 13.60 21.42
CA ALA A 2 16.30 13.89 20.41
C ALA A 2 15.94 15.38 20.48
N GLN A 3 15.92 16.03 19.33
CA GLN A 3 15.47 17.41 19.19
C GLN A 3 14.01 17.48 19.65
N GLU A 4 13.69 18.36 20.60
CA GLU A 4 12.30 18.63 21.00
C GLU A 4 11.59 19.31 19.84
N VAL A 5 11.01 18.50 18.96
CA VAL A 5 10.20 18.91 17.82
C VAL A 5 8.78 19.21 18.32
N PRO A 6 8.13 20.29 17.89
CA PRO A 6 6.77 20.60 18.30
C PRO A 6 5.76 19.57 17.76
N ILE A 7 4.90 19.07 18.64
CA ILE A 7 3.72 18.27 18.29
C ILE A 7 2.51 19.21 18.32
N ILE A 8 1.81 19.34 17.21
CA ILE A 8 0.77 20.34 16.98
C ILE A 8 -0.56 19.65 16.70
N GLN A 9 -1.62 20.07 17.38
CA GLN A 9 -3.00 19.78 16.99
C GLN A 9 -3.62 21.04 16.35
N PRO A 10 -3.95 21.01 15.06
CA PRO A 10 -4.70 22.08 14.41
C PRO A 10 -6.11 22.19 15.01
N GLY A 11 -6.76 23.35 14.83
CA GLY A 11 -8.18 23.50 15.11
C GLY A 11 -9.03 23.36 13.84
N ALA A 12 -10.30 23.75 13.91
CA ALA A 12 -11.15 23.89 12.73
C ALA A 12 -10.57 24.92 11.74
N PRO A 13 -11.01 24.95 10.46
CA PRO A 13 -10.46 25.86 9.47
C PRO A 13 -10.40 27.33 9.94
N GLY A 14 -9.18 27.87 10.03
CA GLY A 14 -8.89 29.24 10.46
C GLY A 14 -8.66 29.43 11.97
N ASP A 15 -8.86 28.40 12.80
CA ASP A 15 -8.61 28.46 14.24
C ASP A 15 -7.12 28.28 14.59
N SER A 16 -6.75 28.70 15.80
CA SER A 16 -5.37 28.57 16.29
C SER A 16 -5.03 27.13 16.69
N ALA A 17 -3.88 26.64 16.21
CA ALA A 17 -3.35 25.34 16.62
C ALA A 17 -2.80 25.35 18.06
N ARG A 18 -2.95 24.22 18.77
CA ARG A 18 -2.38 23.99 20.11
C ARG A 18 -1.18 23.04 20.06
N GLU A 19 -0.25 23.20 20.99
CA GLU A 19 0.85 22.24 21.19
C GLU A 19 0.37 21.10 22.11
N LEU A 20 0.84 19.88 21.84
CA LEU A 20 0.58 18.66 22.61
C LEU A 20 1.86 18.14 23.25
N SER A 21 1.74 17.44 24.38
CA SER A 21 2.78 16.47 24.78
C SER A 21 2.71 15.19 23.94
N ALA A 22 3.77 14.39 23.94
CA ALA A 22 3.77 13.10 23.24
C ALA A 22 2.72 12.15 23.87
N GLU A 23 2.56 12.19 25.19
CA GLU A 23 1.57 11.38 25.91
C GLU A 23 0.14 11.78 25.54
N GLU A 24 -0.17 13.08 25.49
CA GLU A 24 -1.49 13.58 25.06
C GLU A 24 -1.83 13.18 23.62
N ALA A 25 -0.83 13.04 22.75
CA ALA A 25 -1.03 12.59 21.37
C ALA A 25 -1.36 11.08 21.28
N ILE A 26 -1.01 10.28 22.29
CA ILE A 26 -1.16 8.81 22.29
C ILE A 26 -2.44 8.36 23.01
N GLU A 27 -2.94 9.10 24.01
CA GLU A 27 -4.10 8.71 24.85
C GLU A 27 -5.42 8.43 24.08
N ILE A 28 -5.48 8.74 22.79
CA ILE A 28 -6.67 8.67 21.92
C ILE A 28 -6.88 7.33 21.23
N ALA A 29 -5.88 6.45 21.25
CA ALA A 29 -5.98 5.14 20.62
C ALA A 29 -6.89 4.14 21.38
N ASN A 30 -7.60 4.55 22.45
CA ASN A 30 -8.34 3.66 23.36
C ASN A 30 -9.85 3.98 23.52
N THR A 31 -10.79 3.29 22.82
CA THR A 31 -12.23 3.10 23.25
C THR A 31 -12.95 1.88 22.56
N SER A 32 -14.19 1.53 22.99
CA SER A 32 -14.89 0.22 23.22
C SER A 32 -15.98 -0.32 22.22
N TYR A 33 -16.64 -1.47 22.55
CA TYR A 33 -17.50 -2.41 21.75
C TYR A 33 -19.02 -2.15 21.49
N SER A 34 -19.68 -2.93 20.61
CA SER A 34 -21.09 -2.81 20.10
C SER A 34 -22.02 -4.04 20.28
N PRO A 35 -23.33 -3.99 19.91
CA PRO A 35 -24.26 -5.14 19.98
C PRO A 35 -24.04 -6.25 18.95
N ASP A 36 -23.43 -5.96 17.78
CA ASP A 36 -23.17 -6.97 16.75
C ASP A 36 -22.10 -7.99 17.21
N ASP A 37 -21.26 -7.56 18.13
CA ASP A 37 -20.25 -8.35 18.86
C ASP A 37 -20.86 -9.51 19.63
N ALA A 38 -22.02 -9.28 20.25
CA ALA A 38 -22.75 -10.31 20.98
C ALA A 38 -23.39 -11.36 20.07
N GLN A 39 -23.78 -10.97 18.86
CA GLN A 39 -24.37 -11.89 17.89
C GLN A 39 -23.32 -12.85 17.32
N PHE A 40 -22.14 -12.33 16.95
CA PHE A 40 -21.01 -13.17 16.51
C PHE A 40 -20.61 -14.22 17.55
N MET A 41 -20.48 -13.82 18.82
CA MET A 41 -20.13 -14.74 19.92
C MET A 41 -21.19 -15.83 20.15
N THR A 42 -22.45 -15.53 19.85
CA THR A 42 -23.55 -16.51 19.94
C THR A 42 -23.47 -17.53 18.80
N ASP A 43 -23.14 -17.08 17.59
CA ASP A 43 -23.12 -17.90 16.38
C ASP A 43 -21.84 -18.77 16.28
N MET A 44 -20.71 -18.31 16.82
CA MET A 44 -19.43 -19.04 16.75
C MET A 44 -19.37 -20.26 17.71
N ILE A 45 -20.16 -20.28 18.79
CA ILE A 45 -20.26 -21.42 19.73
C ILE A 45 -20.70 -22.73 19.04
N PRO A 46 -21.85 -22.78 18.32
CA PRO A 46 -22.24 -24.00 17.61
C PRO A 46 -21.36 -24.32 16.40
N HIS A 47 -20.64 -23.34 15.83
CA HIS A 47 -19.65 -23.56 14.77
C HIS A 47 -18.46 -24.37 15.30
N HIS A 48 -17.85 -23.91 16.40
CA HIS A 48 -16.73 -24.60 17.04
C HIS A 48 -17.07 -26.02 17.53
N ASN A 49 -18.31 -26.24 17.96
CA ASN A 49 -18.73 -27.58 18.38
C ASN A 49 -18.69 -28.61 17.24
N GLN A 50 -18.93 -28.22 15.98
CA GLN A 50 -18.88 -29.13 14.84
C GLN A 50 -17.45 -29.53 14.49
N ALA A 51 -16.47 -28.63 14.64
CA ALA A 51 -15.05 -28.94 14.48
C ALA A 51 -14.60 -30.06 15.46
N MET A 52 -15.00 -29.96 16.73
CA MET A 52 -14.71 -30.99 17.74
C MET A 52 -15.30 -32.35 17.35
N GLN A 53 -16.55 -32.39 16.87
CA GLN A 53 -17.19 -33.64 16.42
C GLN A 53 -16.44 -34.31 15.26
N MET A 54 -15.86 -33.54 14.33
CA MET A 54 -15.02 -34.07 13.26
C MET A 54 -13.67 -34.58 13.80
N ALA A 55 -13.03 -33.83 14.70
CA ALA A 55 -11.72 -34.17 15.27
C ALA A 55 -11.76 -35.44 16.15
N GLU A 56 -12.86 -35.69 16.86
CA GLU A 56 -13.07 -36.92 17.64
C GLU A 56 -13.00 -38.21 16.78
N LEU A 57 -13.29 -38.13 15.48
CA LEU A 57 -13.24 -39.29 14.59
C LEU A 57 -11.80 -39.72 14.26
N VAL A 58 -10.79 -38.86 14.42
CA VAL A 58 -9.45 -39.09 13.84
C VAL A 58 -8.71 -40.26 14.48
N THR A 59 -8.73 -40.38 15.82
CA THR A 59 -7.93 -41.37 16.56
C THR A 59 -8.29 -42.82 16.23
N ASP A 60 -9.54 -43.09 15.87
CA ASP A 60 -10.03 -44.42 15.53
C ASP A 60 -9.89 -44.77 14.04
N ARG A 61 -9.53 -43.79 13.20
CA ARG A 61 -9.68 -43.87 11.73
C ARG A 61 -8.38 -43.72 10.96
N THR A 62 -7.34 -43.14 11.57
CA THR A 62 -6.02 -43.00 10.95
C THR A 62 -4.86 -43.24 11.90
N ASN A 63 -3.73 -43.70 11.38
CA ASN A 63 -2.49 -43.92 12.13
C ASN A 63 -1.37 -42.93 11.78
N ARG A 64 -1.68 -41.84 11.06
CA ARG A 64 -0.71 -40.78 10.76
C ARG A 64 -0.46 -39.92 12.00
N PRO A 65 0.77 -39.86 12.54
CA PRO A 65 1.06 -39.06 13.73
C PRO A 65 0.69 -37.58 13.54
N GLU A 66 0.96 -37.03 12.36
CA GLU A 66 0.74 -35.62 12.05
C GLU A 66 -0.76 -35.23 12.09
N LEU A 67 -1.66 -36.12 11.63
CA LEU A 67 -3.11 -35.86 11.70
C LEU A 67 -3.68 -36.07 13.11
N ASN A 68 -3.13 -37.00 13.88
CA ASN A 68 -3.50 -37.18 15.29
C ASN A 68 -3.08 -35.95 16.11
N ASP A 69 -1.92 -35.38 15.81
CA ASP A 69 -1.45 -34.15 16.46
C ASP A 69 -2.30 -32.93 16.09
N VAL A 70 -2.74 -32.81 14.83
CA VAL A 70 -3.67 -31.74 14.40
C VAL A 70 -5.03 -31.90 15.08
N ALA A 71 -5.64 -33.08 15.05
CA ALA A 71 -6.94 -33.31 15.66
C ALA A 71 -6.95 -33.14 17.20
N GLY A 72 -5.86 -33.52 17.86
CA GLY A 72 -5.69 -33.29 19.29
C GLY A 72 -5.60 -31.81 19.67
N ARG A 73 -5.08 -30.96 18.77
CA ARG A 73 -4.98 -29.52 18.97
C ARG A 73 -6.32 -28.83 18.74
N ILE A 74 -7.01 -29.15 17.63
CA ILE A 74 -8.37 -28.68 17.33
C ILE A 74 -9.32 -28.90 18.50
N ASN A 75 -9.32 -30.11 19.07
CA ASN A 75 -10.21 -30.41 20.20
C ASN A 75 -9.92 -29.57 21.45
N ALA A 76 -8.64 -29.26 21.71
CA ALA A 76 -8.25 -28.49 22.88
C ALA A 76 -8.55 -27.00 22.69
N SER A 77 -8.16 -26.41 21.56
CA SER A 77 -8.38 -24.98 21.28
C SER A 77 -9.87 -24.64 21.21
N GLN A 78 -10.64 -25.43 20.45
CA GLN A 78 -12.07 -25.17 20.23
C GLN A 78 -12.92 -25.35 21.51
N GLU A 79 -12.50 -26.20 22.46
CA GLU A 79 -13.15 -26.35 23.76
C GLU A 79 -12.93 -25.11 24.66
N ASP A 80 -11.72 -24.58 24.65
CA ASP A 80 -11.33 -23.39 25.41
C ASP A 80 -12.01 -22.13 24.82
N GLU A 81 -12.06 -22.00 23.50
CA GLU A 81 -12.76 -20.94 22.76
C GLU A 81 -14.27 -20.93 23.03
N ILE A 82 -14.93 -22.09 23.05
CA ILE A 82 -16.35 -22.20 23.45
C ILE A 82 -16.56 -21.71 24.87
N SER A 83 -15.68 -22.10 25.80
CA SER A 83 -15.78 -21.72 27.21
C SER A 83 -15.61 -20.21 27.39
N PHE A 84 -14.69 -19.62 26.64
CA PHE A 84 -14.47 -18.18 26.56
C PHE A 84 -15.69 -17.44 26.01
N MET A 85 -16.24 -17.84 24.86
CA MET A 85 -17.40 -17.18 24.26
C MET A 85 -18.61 -17.19 25.21
N GLN A 86 -18.85 -18.31 25.88
CA GLN A 86 -19.91 -18.41 26.87
C GLN A 86 -19.70 -17.50 28.07
N GLN A 87 -18.45 -17.35 28.55
CA GLN A 87 -18.15 -16.45 29.66
C GLN A 87 -18.28 -14.98 29.25
N TRP A 88 -17.79 -14.62 28.07
CA TRP A 88 -17.88 -13.28 27.49
C TRP A 88 -19.34 -12.80 27.40
N LEU A 89 -20.26 -13.68 26.94
CA LEU A 89 -21.70 -13.42 26.89
C LEU A 89 -22.32 -13.24 28.30
N ARG A 90 -21.94 -14.07 29.29
CA ARG A 90 -22.46 -13.99 30.68
C ARG A 90 -22.09 -12.68 31.36
N GLU A 91 -20.84 -12.23 31.21
CA GLU A 91 -20.32 -11.03 31.88
C GLU A 91 -20.98 -9.74 31.39
N ARG A 92 -21.51 -9.77 30.15
CA ARG A 92 -22.18 -8.64 29.49
C ARG A 92 -23.70 -8.73 29.55
N GLY A 93 -24.25 -9.77 30.19
CA GLY A 93 -25.69 -9.95 30.41
C GLY A 93 -26.46 -10.48 29.21
N GLU A 94 -25.77 -11.01 28.21
CA GLU A 94 -26.33 -11.56 26.97
C GLU A 94 -26.78 -13.02 27.12
N PRO A 95 -27.74 -13.50 26.31
CA PRO A 95 -28.14 -14.91 26.30
C PRO A 95 -26.99 -15.85 25.88
N VAL A 96 -26.78 -16.94 26.61
CA VAL A 96 -25.74 -17.93 26.32
C VAL A 96 -26.37 -19.18 25.69
N PRO A 97 -26.04 -19.56 24.45
CA PRO A 97 -26.55 -20.78 23.83
C PRO A 97 -25.91 -22.03 24.45
N GLU A 98 -26.67 -23.13 24.53
CA GLU A 98 -26.12 -24.45 24.86
C GLU A 98 -25.39 -25.03 23.63
N PRO A 99 -24.16 -25.55 23.76
CA PRO A 99 -23.37 -26.05 22.61
C PRO A 99 -24.06 -27.12 21.76
N THR A 100 -25.03 -27.84 22.35
CA THR A 100 -25.78 -28.95 21.72
C THR A 100 -27.23 -28.60 21.37
N ALA A 101 -27.64 -27.33 21.50
CA ALA A 101 -29.02 -26.92 21.23
C ALA A 101 -29.36 -26.99 19.74
N HIS A 102 -29.88 -28.14 19.32
CA HIS A 102 -30.44 -28.35 17.98
C HIS A 102 -31.60 -27.40 17.61
N ASP A 103 -32.24 -26.74 18.59
CA ASP A 103 -33.37 -25.84 18.36
C ASP A 103 -32.96 -24.45 17.82
N ALA A 104 -31.68 -24.06 17.87
CA ALA A 104 -31.18 -22.82 17.26
C ALA A 104 -30.92 -22.95 15.74
N MET A 105 -30.80 -24.18 15.22
CA MET A 105 -30.44 -24.46 13.82
C MET A 105 -31.57 -24.20 12.80
N HIS A 106 -32.77 -23.79 13.25
CA HIS A 106 -33.92 -23.63 12.37
C HIS A 106 -34.30 -22.17 12.02
N THR A 107 -33.61 -21.16 12.57
CA THR A 107 -34.03 -19.74 12.40
C THR A 107 -32.96 -18.72 12.01
N SER A 108 -31.69 -19.07 11.85
CA SER A 108 -30.71 -18.21 11.15
C SER A 108 -30.09 -18.96 9.98
N HIS A 109 -29.61 -18.22 8.99
CA HIS A 109 -29.10 -18.70 7.72
C HIS A 109 -27.93 -19.69 7.94
N LYS A 110 -27.74 -20.67 7.04
CA LYS A 110 -26.64 -21.65 7.12
C LYS A 110 -25.29 -20.93 7.34
N MET A 111 -24.64 -21.14 8.49
CA MET A 111 -23.34 -20.53 8.81
C MET A 111 -22.25 -21.03 7.84
N ALA A 112 -21.29 -20.16 7.50
CA ALA A 112 -20.26 -20.45 6.51
C ALA A 112 -19.35 -21.62 6.96
N GLY A 113 -18.98 -22.50 6.01
CA GLY A 113 -18.02 -23.59 6.24
C GLY A 113 -18.53 -24.84 6.96
N MET A 114 -19.73 -24.84 7.53
CA MET A 114 -20.28 -26.00 8.25
C MET A 114 -20.49 -27.23 7.33
N ALA A 115 -20.04 -28.40 7.78
CA ALA A 115 -20.29 -29.68 7.14
C ALA A 115 -21.77 -30.09 7.25
N SER A 116 -22.35 -30.62 6.17
CA SER A 116 -23.72 -31.13 6.16
C SER A 116 -23.87 -32.41 6.98
N PRO A 117 -25.09 -32.73 7.47
CA PRO A 117 -25.35 -34.01 8.13
C PRO A 117 -24.98 -35.23 7.27
N GLU A 118 -25.12 -35.11 5.94
CA GLU A 118 -24.72 -36.15 4.99
C GLU A 118 -23.19 -36.33 4.92
N GLU A 119 -22.42 -35.24 4.89
CA GLU A 119 -20.94 -35.27 4.90
C GLU A 119 -20.39 -35.80 6.23
N MET A 120 -20.97 -35.41 7.36
CA MET A 120 -20.63 -35.96 8.68
C MET A 120 -20.91 -37.47 8.77
N ALA A 121 -22.04 -37.92 8.20
CA ALA A 121 -22.38 -39.34 8.16
C ALA A 121 -21.44 -40.13 7.23
N GLU A 122 -21.00 -39.53 6.12
CA GLU A 122 -20.03 -40.13 5.21
C GLU A 122 -18.65 -40.24 5.87
N LEU A 123 -18.13 -39.15 6.45
CA LEU A 123 -16.85 -39.11 7.16
C LEU A 123 -16.76 -40.20 8.23
N ALA A 124 -17.85 -40.44 8.98
CA ALA A 124 -17.91 -41.47 10.01
C ALA A 124 -17.83 -42.92 9.48
N THR A 125 -17.97 -43.15 8.17
CA THR A 125 -17.90 -44.49 7.56
C THR A 125 -16.57 -44.82 6.89
N LEU A 126 -15.67 -43.83 6.74
CA LEU A 126 -14.39 -43.97 6.07
C LEU A 126 -13.26 -44.31 7.04
N ASP A 127 -12.19 -44.93 6.54
CA ASP A 127 -10.96 -45.24 7.29
C ASP A 127 -9.71 -45.00 6.42
N GLY A 128 -8.56 -44.77 7.05
CA GLY A 128 -7.27 -44.64 6.39
C GLY A 128 -7.21 -43.44 5.43
N THR A 129 -6.62 -43.61 4.25
CA THR A 129 -6.33 -42.48 3.36
C THR A 129 -7.58 -41.78 2.80
N ASP A 130 -8.69 -42.50 2.65
CA ASP A 130 -9.94 -41.88 2.19
C ASP A 130 -10.59 -41.05 3.31
N PHE A 131 -10.44 -41.48 4.57
CA PHE A 131 -10.79 -40.67 5.75
C PHE A 131 -9.89 -39.43 5.86
N ASP A 132 -8.56 -39.60 5.76
CA ASP A 132 -7.59 -38.51 5.86
C ASP A 132 -7.91 -37.35 4.90
N ARG A 133 -8.32 -37.67 3.66
CA ARG A 133 -8.64 -36.68 2.63
C ARG A 133 -9.94 -35.94 2.90
N LEU A 134 -11.00 -36.66 3.28
CA LEU A 134 -12.29 -36.03 3.54
C LEU A 134 -12.24 -35.20 4.83
N PHE A 135 -11.54 -35.69 5.86
CA PHE A 135 -11.30 -34.94 7.09
C PHE A 135 -10.58 -33.61 6.83
N LEU A 136 -9.46 -33.64 6.08
CA LEU A 136 -8.70 -32.43 5.75
C LEU A 136 -9.51 -31.46 4.90
N ALA A 137 -10.24 -31.95 3.89
CA ALA A 137 -11.05 -31.09 3.03
C ALA A 137 -12.17 -30.40 3.82
N LEU A 138 -12.89 -31.14 4.66
CA LEU A 138 -13.96 -30.58 5.49
C LEU A 138 -13.40 -29.62 6.55
N MET A 139 -12.28 -29.94 7.19
CA MET A 139 -11.70 -29.09 8.23
C MET A 139 -11.13 -27.78 7.65
N ILE A 140 -10.49 -27.82 6.47
CA ILE A 140 -10.02 -26.61 5.79
C ILE A 140 -11.20 -25.69 5.43
N THR A 141 -12.25 -26.22 4.80
CA THR A 141 -13.44 -25.42 4.45
C THR A 141 -14.20 -24.92 5.68
N HIS A 142 -14.19 -25.69 6.78
CA HIS A 142 -14.77 -25.27 8.05
C HIS A 142 -14.02 -24.08 8.66
N HIS A 143 -12.69 -24.15 8.66
CA HIS A 143 -11.80 -23.09 9.13
C HIS A 143 -11.88 -21.81 8.28
N GLU A 144 -11.94 -21.95 6.96
CA GLU A 144 -12.21 -20.83 6.03
C GLU A 144 -13.58 -20.17 6.31
N GLY A 145 -14.58 -20.96 6.73
CA GLY A 145 -15.88 -20.46 7.15
C GLY A 145 -15.82 -19.61 8.43
N ALA A 146 -15.01 -19.99 9.41
CA ALA A 146 -14.79 -19.23 10.63
C ALA A 146 -14.09 -17.88 10.36
N VAL A 147 -13.07 -17.90 9.48
CA VAL A 147 -12.37 -16.67 9.02
C VAL A 147 -13.34 -15.73 8.29
N LYS A 148 -14.21 -16.25 7.43
CA LYS A 148 -15.22 -15.43 6.74
C LYS A 148 -16.22 -14.80 7.71
N MET A 149 -16.65 -15.52 8.76
CA MET A 149 -17.54 -14.96 9.79
C MET A 149 -16.86 -13.83 10.58
N VAL A 150 -15.54 -13.90 10.79
CA VAL A 150 -14.74 -12.81 11.34
C VAL A 150 -14.69 -11.62 10.38
N GLU A 151 -14.43 -11.86 9.09
CA GLU A 151 -14.42 -10.80 8.06
C GLU A 151 -15.77 -10.05 8.01
N GLU A 152 -16.89 -10.78 7.99
CA GLU A 152 -18.24 -10.19 7.99
C GLU A 152 -18.54 -9.38 9.26
N LEU A 153 -18.02 -9.81 10.42
CA LEU A 153 -18.12 -9.04 11.66
C LEU A 153 -17.35 -7.72 11.54
N LEU A 154 -16.14 -7.74 10.98
CA LEU A 154 -15.26 -6.56 10.87
C LEU A 154 -15.76 -5.49 9.88
N GLU A 155 -16.67 -5.85 8.97
CA GLU A 155 -17.30 -4.90 8.03
C GLU A 155 -18.41 -4.04 8.67
N LEU A 156 -18.90 -4.40 9.86
CA LEU A 156 -20.01 -3.71 10.51
C LEU A 156 -19.56 -2.44 11.26
N PRO A 157 -20.29 -1.32 11.19
CA PRO A 157 -19.92 -0.10 11.92
C PRO A 157 -20.04 -0.27 13.45
N GLY A 158 -18.91 -0.19 14.15
CA GLY A 158 -18.87 -0.25 15.62
C GLY A 158 -18.60 -1.65 16.19
N SER A 159 -18.55 -2.69 15.35
CA SER A 159 -18.22 -4.07 15.76
C SER A 159 -16.72 -4.31 15.93
N ALA A 160 -16.40 -5.32 16.75
CA ALA A 160 -15.08 -5.73 17.17
C ALA A 160 -14.22 -4.60 17.76
N TYR A 161 -14.85 -3.58 18.36
CA TYR A 161 -14.13 -2.57 19.16
C TYR A 161 -13.91 -3.03 20.62
N ASP A 162 -14.47 -4.18 21.04
CA ASP A 162 -14.10 -4.86 22.28
C ASP A 162 -12.71 -5.48 22.07
N PRO A 163 -11.69 -5.13 22.85
CA PRO A 163 -10.37 -5.73 22.69
C PRO A 163 -10.39 -7.26 22.93
N VAL A 164 -11.28 -7.74 23.80
CA VAL A 164 -11.44 -9.17 24.12
C VAL A 164 -12.13 -9.91 22.98
N LEU A 165 -13.13 -9.30 22.33
CA LEU A 165 -13.73 -9.86 21.12
C LEU A 165 -12.79 -9.81 19.91
N PHE A 166 -12.12 -8.68 19.69
CA PHE A 166 -11.19 -8.52 18.58
C PHE A 166 -10.03 -9.51 18.69
N GLN A 167 -9.50 -9.70 19.90
CA GLN A 167 -8.52 -10.75 20.18
C GLN A 167 -9.07 -12.13 19.86
N PHE A 168 -10.30 -12.43 20.27
CA PHE A 168 -10.92 -13.72 19.94
C PHE A 168 -11.16 -13.90 18.43
N THR A 169 -11.53 -12.85 17.70
CA THR A 169 -11.66 -12.91 16.24
C THR A 169 -10.31 -13.10 15.55
N ASP A 170 -9.26 -12.50 16.09
CA ASP A 170 -7.88 -12.70 15.65
C ASP A 170 -7.39 -14.10 16.00
N ASP A 171 -7.67 -14.63 17.19
CA ASP A 171 -7.31 -16.00 17.61
C ASP A 171 -8.02 -17.03 16.73
N VAL A 172 -9.32 -16.87 16.48
CA VAL A 172 -10.06 -17.71 15.53
C VAL A 172 -9.47 -17.60 14.12
N THR A 173 -9.05 -16.41 13.68
CA THR A 173 -8.42 -16.28 12.37
C THR A 173 -7.04 -16.94 12.34
N ASN A 174 -6.24 -16.75 13.39
CA ASN A 174 -4.85 -17.16 13.49
C ASN A 174 -4.68 -18.65 13.78
N ASP A 175 -5.44 -19.24 14.71
CA ASP A 175 -5.36 -20.67 15.03
C ASP A 175 -5.85 -21.51 13.85
N GLN A 176 -6.98 -21.11 13.26
CA GLN A 176 -7.53 -21.78 12.09
C GLN A 176 -6.60 -21.62 10.87
N THR A 177 -5.94 -20.46 10.70
CA THR A 177 -4.91 -20.26 9.66
C THR A 177 -3.60 -20.99 9.99
N THR A 178 -3.18 -21.09 11.26
CA THR A 178 -1.98 -21.81 11.71
C THR A 178 -2.10 -23.33 11.49
N GLU A 179 -3.30 -23.87 11.67
CA GLU A 179 -3.58 -25.26 11.34
C GLU A 179 -3.50 -25.49 9.83
N ILE A 180 -3.91 -24.50 9.02
CA ILE A 180 -3.67 -24.47 7.57
C ILE A 180 -2.15 -24.37 7.25
N GLU A 181 -1.39 -23.53 7.97
CA GLU A 181 0.06 -23.27 7.80
C GLU A 181 0.97 -24.45 8.12
N ARG A 182 0.66 -25.25 9.14
CA ARG A 182 1.44 -26.46 9.48
C ARG A 182 1.40 -27.48 8.35
N MET A 183 0.37 -27.42 7.51
CA MET A 183 0.30 -28.20 6.29
C MET A 183 1.18 -27.61 5.15
N ASN A 184 1.56 -26.32 5.22
CA ASN A 184 2.34 -25.58 4.22
C ASN A 184 3.85 -25.45 4.47
N ALA A 185 4.30 -25.35 5.73
CA ALA A 185 5.71 -25.07 6.11
C ALA A 185 6.76 -26.08 5.57
N ILE A 186 6.34 -27.27 5.18
CA ILE A 186 7.21 -28.30 4.56
C ILE A 186 7.74 -27.84 3.19
N LEU A 187 7.11 -26.86 2.53
CA LEU A 187 7.42 -26.43 1.16
C LEU A 187 8.43 -25.26 1.05
N VAL A 188 8.55 -24.40 2.05
CA VAL A 188 9.34 -23.14 1.97
C VAL A 188 10.86 -23.35 2.05
N SER A 189 11.33 -24.40 2.72
CA SER A 189 12.77 -24.69 2.94
C SER A 189 13.60 -25.04 1.69
N LEU A 190 13.04 -24.88 0.48
CA LEU A 190 13.64 -25.23 -0.81
C LEU A 190 14.06 -24.02 -1.68
N SER A 191 13.85 -22.78 -1.24
CA SER A 191 14.18 -21.56 -2.02
C SER A 191 15.66 -21.17 -1.97
N THR A 192 16.15 -20.48 -3.00
CA THR A 192 17.53 -19.95 -3.10
C THR A 192 17.62 -18.41 -3.11
N ASP A 193 16.49 -17.70 -3.00
CA ASP A 193 16.48 -16.23 -2.90
C ASP A 193 17.06 -15.79 -1.54
N ALA A 194 17.88 -14.74 -1.51
CA ALA A 194 18.55 -14.27 -0.30
C ALA A 194 17.59 -13.61 0.71
N ARG A 195 16.38 -13.23 0.27
CA ARG A 195 15.30 -12.74 1.13
C ARG A 195 14.53 -13.87 1.82
N ALA A 196 14.63 -15.10 1.32
CA ALA A 196 13.94 -16.23 1.94
C ALA A 196 14.60 -16.61 3.28
N GLY A 197 13.83 -16.52 4.37
CA GLY A 197 14.28 -16.92 5.71
C GLY A 197 15.13 -15.87 6.44
N LEU A 198 14.93 -14.58 6.14
CA LEU A 198 15.46 -13.50 6.98
C LEU A 198 14.92 -13.62 8.41
N SER A 199 15.76 -13.33 9.41
CA SER A 199 15.36 -13.43 10.81
C SER A 199 14.32 -12.35 11.16
N PRO A 200 13.33 -12.66 12.01
CA PRO A 200 12.35 -11.68 12.50
C PRO A 200 13.00 -10.59 13.35
N GLY A 201 12.34 -9.44 13.49
CA GLY A 201 12.70 -8.37 14.42
C GLY A 201 12.12 -6.99 14.07
N PHE A 202 11.70 -6.22 15.07
CA PHE A 202 11.20 -4.87 14.83
C PHE A 202 12.31 -3.91 14.40
N GLU A 203 13.40 -3.80 15.17
CA GLU A 203 14.54 -2.93 14.82
C GLU A 203 15.71 -3.69 14.17
N ASP A 204 15.84 -4.98 14.46
CA ASP A 204 17.02 -5.81 14.16
C ASP A 204 16.71 -7.04 13.29
N ALA A 205 15.57 -7.03 12.57
CA ALA A 205 15.27 -8.03 11.55
C ALA A 205 16.47 -8.22 10.59
N GLY A 206 16.64 -9.46 10.14
CA GLY A 206 17.60 -9.81 9.11
C GLY A 206 17.32 -8.99 7.85
N GLN A 207 18.37 -8.57 7.15
CA GLN A 207 18.24 -7.70 5.98
C GLN A 207 18.92 -8.33 4.77
N ALA A 208 18.32 -8.13 3.59
CA ALA A 208 18.95 -8.43 2.31
C ALA A 208 18.92 -7.19 1.43
N ILE A 209 20.05 -6.89 0.79
CA ILE A 209 20.17 -5.73 -0.10
C ILE A 209 20.97 -6.10 -1.36
N MET A 210 20.49 -5.68 -2.51
CA MET A 210 21.16 -5.89 -3.81
C MET A 210 21.19 -4.60 -4.61
N ASN A 211 22.37 -4.23 -5.11
CA ASN A 211 22.61 -3.05 -5.96
C ASN A 211 22.10 -1.71 -5.39
N MET A 212 21.92 -1.66 -4.07
CA MET A 212 21.51 -0.48 -3.31
C MET A 212 22.34 -0.39 -2.02
N GLU A 213 22.29 0.77 -1.39
CA GLU A 213 22.76 0.98 -0.02
C GLU A 213 21.66 1.66 0.80
N LEU A 214 21.52 1.23 2.06
CA LEU A 214 20.70 1.91 3.06
C LEU A 214 21.49 3.08 3.62
N VAL A 215 21.07 4.30 3.27
CA VAL A 215 21.74 5.56 3.62
C VAL A 215 21.36 5.98 5.04
N ALA A 216 20.06 5.91 5.37
CA ALA A 216 19.55 6.25 6.69
C ALA A 216 18.26 5.48 6.99
N THR A 217 18.04 5.19 8.28
CA THR A 217 16.77 4.73 8.84
C THR A 217 16.38 5.70 9.94
N LEU A 218 15.16 6.23 9.87
CA LEU A 218 14.59 7.13 10.85
C LEU A 218 13.38 6.45 11.51
N PRO A 219 13.33 6.36 12.84
CA PRO A 219 12.17 5.81 13.53
C PRO A 219 10.96 6.74 13.40
N LYS A 220 9.77 6.23 13.74
CA LYS A 220 8.57 7.07 13.85
C LYS A 220 8.77 8.21 14.86
N PRO A 221 8.27 9.42 14.58
CA PRO A 221 8.31 10.53 15.52
C PRO A 221 7.54 10.28 16.82
N PRO A 222 7.93 10.89 17.95
CA PRO A 222 7.13 10.88 19.18
C PRO A 222 5.69 11.35 18.94
N GLY A 223 4.72 10.69 19.58
CA GLY A 223 3.29 10.95 19.37
C GLY A 223 2.68 10.27 18.13
N PHE A 224 3.51 9.59 17.33
CA PHE A 224 3.12 8.80 16.17
C PHE A 224 3.48 7.31 16.32
N PHE A 225 3.65 6.83 17.55
CA PHE A 225 3.74 5.42 17.92
C PHE A 225 3.53 5.30 19.42
N ASP A 226 3.25 4.11 19.91
CA ASP A 226 3.23 3.81 21.34
C ASP A 226 4.63 3.36 21.81
N PRO A 227 5.33 4.11 22.67
CA PRO A 227 6.66 3.72 23.17
C PRO A 227 6.68 2.43 23.97
N GLU A 228 5.58 2.06 24.62
CA GLU A 228 5.46 0.81 25.37
C GLU A 228 5.13 -0.37 24.45
N ASN A 229 4.74 -0.08 23.20
CA ASN A 229 4.39 -1.06 22.19
C ASN A 229 4.76 -0.59 20.77
N PRO A 230 6.05 -0.44 20.45
CA PRO A 230 6.50 0.25 19.24
C PRO A 230 6.20 -0.54 17.96
N ALA A 231 6.16 -1.87 18.05
CA ALA A 231 5.78 -2.74 16.95
C ALA A 231 4.26 -2.90 16.81
N GLY A 232 3.45 -2.35 17.74
CA GLY A 232 2.00 -2.54 17.73
C GLY A 232 1.59 -3.98 18.02
N LEU A 233 2.35 -4.70 18.84
CA LEU A 233 2.05 -6.05 19.33
C LEU A 233 0.76 -6.06 20.17
N PRO A 234 0.08 -7.21 20.29
CA PRO A 234 -0.95 -7.37 21.30
C PRO A 234 -0.39 -7.10 22.71
N LEU A 235 -1.11 -6.36 23.57
CA LEU A 235 -0.70 -6.07 24.97
C LEU A 235 -0.49 -7.36 25.80
N ALA A 236 0.11 -7.26 27.00
CA ALA A 236 0.33 -8.38 27.93
C ALA A 236 -0.70 -8.45 29.10
N LYS A 237 -1.12 -9.65 29.55
CA LYS A 237 -2.12 -9.85 30.63
C LYS A 237 -1.52 -9.51 31.99
N PRO A 238 -2.23 -8.80 32.89
CA PRO A 238 -1.78 -8.63 34.26
C PRO A 238 -1.88 -9.95 35.04
N LYS A 239 -0.81 -10.33 35.75
CA LYS A 239 -0.84 -11.47 36.69
C LYS A 239 -1.91 -11.24 37.75
N GLU A 240 -2.85 -12.16 37.91
CA GLU A 240 -3.74 -12.16 39.06
C GLU A 240 -2.89 -12.29 40.35
N ASP A 241 -3.03 -11.35 41.27
CA ASP A 241 -2.49 -11.45 42.62
C ASP A 241 -3.16 -12.64 43.34
N SER A 242 -2.62 -13.84 43.16
CA SER A 242 -2.99 -14.99 43.98
C SER A 242 -2.14 -15.01 45.26
N ASP A 243 -2.85 -14.97 46.38
CA ASP A 243 -2.39 -15.05 47.77
C ASP A 243 -1.15 -15.93 48.06
N GLU A 244 -0.45 -15.50 49.12
CA GLU A 244 0.71 -16.11 49.76
C GLU A 244 0.70 -17.67 49.79
N SER A 245 1.88 -18.22 49.45
CA SER A 245 2.42 -19.56 49.78
C SER A 245 2.49 -20.60 48.65
N LYS A 246 3.65 -20.65 47.99
CA LYS A 246 4.36 -21.89 47.61
C LYS A 246 5.83 -21.58 47.29
N GLU A 247 6.72 -22.46 47.75
CA GLU A 247 8.17 -22.37 47.60
C GLU A 247 8.59 -22.33 46.12
N VAL A 248 9.56 -21.48 45.82
CA VAL A 248 10.19 -21.30 44.51
C VAL A 248 11.06 -22.52 44.20
N ASP A 249 10.78 -23.19 43.08
CA ASP A 249 11.73 -24.11 42.43
C ASP A 249 12.36 -23.38 41.23
N GLU A 250 13.67 -23.18 41.26
CA GLU A 250 14.44 -22.48 40.23
C GLU A 250 14.61 -23.38 38.99
N GLN A 251 13.60 -23.46 38.11
CA GLN A 251 13.75 -23.89 36.70
C GLN A 251 12.45 -23.80 35.87
N SER A 252 12.02 -22.58 35.57
CA SER A 252 11.22 -22.28 34.36
C SER A 252 11.56 -20.86 33.93
N VAL A 253 11.94 -20.71 32.65
CA VAL A 253 12.13 -19.42 31.99
C VAL A 253 11.05 -19.37 30.92
N ASP A 254 9.81 -19.25 31.37
CA ASP A 254 8.66 -18.86 30.54
C ASP A 254 7.48 -18.71 31.49
N ASP A 255 7.16 -17.47 31.88
CA ASP A 255 5.97 -17.13 32.67
C ASP A 255 5.60 -15.67 32.37
N THR A 256 5.24 -15.44 31.11
CA THR A 256 4.52 -14.24 30.64
C THR A 256 3.31 -14.70 29.84
N GLU A 257 2.14 -14.74 30.50
CA GLU A 257 0.85 -14.80 29.83
C GLU A 257 0.52 -13.38 29.29
N TRP A 258 0.25 -13.29 27.99
CA TRP A 258 0.00 -12.05 27.25
C TRP A 258 -1.51 -11.74 27.15
N GLY A 259 -1.88 -10.52 26.79
CA GLY A 259 -3.21 -10.12 26.31
C GLY A 259 -3.52 -8.64 26.49
N GLU A 260 -4.51 -8.02 25.87
CA GLU A 260 -5.31 -8.31 24.67
C GLU A 260 -5.58 -6.92 24.06
N ARG A 261 -4.71 -6.43 23.16
CA ARG A 261 -4.95 -5.28 22.25
C ARG A 261 -3.75 -5.03 21.33
N SER A 262 -3.94 -5.05 20.01
CA SER A 262 -3.10 -4.27 19.07
C SER A 262 -3.78 -2.92 18.80
N PRO A 263 -3.05 -1.79 18.71
CA PRO A 263 -3.67 -0.51 18.39
C PRO A 263 -4.19 -0.52 16.94
N LEU A 264 -5.50 -0.30 16.74
CA LEU A 264 -6.14 0.03 15.45
C LEU A 264 -5.22 1.00 14.70
N LEU A 265 -4.66 0.62 13.52
CA LEU A 265 -3.78 1.33 12.55
C LEU A 265 -3.48 2.82 12.80
N SER A 266 -3.25 3.21 14.04
CA SER A 266 -3.53 4.58 14.49
C SER A 266 -2.41 5.46 14.05
N PHE A 267 -1.26 4.84 13.84
CA PHE A 267 0.04 5.40 13.61
C PHE A 267 0.69 4.86 12.33
N SER A 268 -0.05 4.16 11.46
CA SER A 268 0.49 3.70 10.19
C SER A 268 0.94 4.90 9.36
N ASN A 269 2.17 4.84 8.85
CA ASN A 269 2.65 5.81 7.86
C ASN A 269 2.01 5.50 6.51
N THR A 270 1.79 6.54 5.71
CA THR A 270 1.23 6.41 4.36
C THR A 270 2.12 7.06 3.31
N ASP A 271 1.53 7.67 2.28
CA ASP A 271 2.24 8.35 1.21
C ASP A 271 3.01 9.59 1.69
N MET A 272 3.95 10.05 0.86
CA MET A 272 4.78 11.23 1.14
C MET A 272 4.90 12.15 -0.07
N ALA A 273 4.97 13.46 0.19
CA ALA A 273 5.11 14.50 -0.83
C ALA A 273 6.36 15.35 -0.60
N PHE A 274 6.90 15.90 -1.69
CA PHE A 274 8.13 16.70 -1.70
C PHE A 274 7.92 18.04 -2.39
N ALA A 275 8.54 19.09 -1.85
CA ALA A 275 8.60 20.41 -2.46
C ALA A 275 9.91 21.13 -2.11
N GLY A 276 10.86 21.18 -3.04
CA GLY A 276 12.21 21.70 -2.82
C GLY A 276 12.93 20.83 -1.78
N ASN A 277 13.23 21.40 -0.62
CA ASN A 277 13.79 20.69 0.54
C ASN A 277 12.73 20.27 1.57
N LYS A 278 11.44 20.53 1.33
CA LYS A 278 10.35 20.10 2.21
C LYS A 278 9.95 18.68 1.87
N MET A 279 9.73 17.86 2.88
CA MET A 279 9.15 16.53 2.77
C MET A 279 8.05 16.39 3.81
N VAL A 280 6.89 15.85 3.42
CA VAL A 280 5.79 15.57 4.35
C VAL A 280 5.39 14.11 4.21
N THR A 281 5.33 13.38 5.32
CA THR A 281 4.86 11.99 5.36
C THR A 281 3.47 11.94 5.99
N GLY A 282 2.51 11.37 5.28
CA GLY A 282 1.16 11.09 5.76
C GLY A 282 1.13 10.00 6.82
N SER A 283 0.05 9.99 7.60
CA SER A 283 -0.25 8.95 8.58
C SER A 283 -1.75 8.94 8.90
N TYR A 284 -2.23 7.79 9.37
CA TYR A 284 -3.60 7.66 9.89
C TYR A 284 -3.87 8.61 11.08
N HIS A 285 -2.83 9.05 11.79
CA HIS A 285 -2.91 9.99 12.92
C HIS A 285 -2.80 11.47 12.52
N GLY A 286 -2.42 11.78 11.29
CA GLY A 286 -2.01 13.13 10.90
C GLY A 286 -0.88 13.12 9.88
N PHE A 287 0.14 13.95 10.07
CA PHE A 287 1.32 13.96 9.19
C PHE A 287 2.55 14.50 9.91
N ASN A 288 3.73 14.17 9.39
CA ASN A 288 5.02 14.64 9.89
C ASN A 288 5.73 15.46 8.81
N VAL A 289 6.32 16.59 9.21
CA VAL A 289 7.01 17.52 8.32
C VAL A 289 8.52 17.42 8.56
N TYR A 290 9.27 17.25 7.48
CA TYR A 290 10.72 17.11 7.46
C TYR A 290 11.37 18.16 6.55
N GLU A 291 12.60 18.53 6.87
CA GLU A 291 13.48 19.30 6.01
C GLU A 291 14.64 18.41 5.53
N LEU A 292 14.75 18.22 4.21
CA LEU A 292 15.84 17.50 3.58
C LEU A 292 17.13 18.31 3.69
N GLN A 293 18.15 17.70 4.30
CA GLN A 293 19.49 18.26 4.40
C GLN A 293 20.23 18.20 3.05
N GLU A 294 21.43 18.79 2.95
CA GLU A 294 22.23 18.79 1.71
C GLU A 294 22.60 17.37 1.21
N ASP A 295 22.71 16.40 2.13
CA ASP A 295 22.94 14.99 1.82
C ASP A 295 21.64 14.21 1.50
N GLY A 296 20.49 14.89 1.55
CA GLY A 296 19.17 14.33 1.30
C GLY A 296 18.57 13.59 2.50
N ILE A 297 19.25 13.54 3.65
CA ILE A 297 18.69 12.92 4.86
C ILE A 297 17.63 13.87 5.45
N PRO A 298 16.42 13.38 5.77
CA PRO A 298 15.37 14.21 6.36
C PRO A 298 15.67 14.52 7.83
N GLU A 299 15.47 15.77 8.25
CA GLU A 299 15.43 16.19 9.65
C GLU A 299 13.98 16.54 10.03
N LEU A 300 13.47 15.91 11.09
CA LEU A 300 12.09 16.15 11.55
C LEU A 300 11.94 17.59 12.06
N PHE A 301 10.93 18.29 11.56
CA PHE A 301 10.69 19.71 11.81
C PHE A 301 9.45 19.99 12.66
N SER A 302 8.36 19.23 12.43
CA SER A 302 7.14 19.23 13.24
C SER A 302 6.30 17.96 13.02
N SER A 303 5.43 17.66 13.98
CA SER A 303 4.48 16.54 13.93
C SER A 303 3.06 17.05 14.14
N ILE A 304 2.15 16.81 13.19
CA ILE A 304 0.81 17.38 13.19
C ILE A 304 -0.21 16.27 13.44
N VAL A 305 -0.82 16.28 14.62
CA VAL A 305 -1.84 15.32 15.04
C VAL A 305 -3.20 15.81 14.59
N CYS A 306 -3.79 15.11 13.63
CA CYS A 306 -5.13 15.39 13.11
C CYS A 306 -5.75 14.09 12.58
N PRO A 307 -6.26 13.22 13.47
CA PRO A 307 -6.70 11.88 13.10
C PRO A 307 -7.83 11.88 12.06
N GLY A 308 -7.83 10.84 11.25
CA GLY A 308 -8.78 10.70 10.14
C GLY A 308 -8.62 9.43 9.30
N GLY A 309 -7.52 8.69 9.45
CA GLY A 309 -7.20 7.54 8.63
C GLY A 309 -6.83 7.88 7.19
N GLN A 310 -6.15 6.96 6.51
CA GLN A 310 -5.43 7.19 5.26
C GLN A 310 -4.36 8.27 5.42
N GLY A 311 -4.69 9.55 5.25
CA GLY A 311 -3.74 10.62 5.49
C GLY A 311 -2.73 10.83 4.36
N ASP A 312 -3.03 10.38 3.14
CA ASP A 312 -2.20 10.66 1.97
C ASP A 312 -2.11 12.16 1.69
N VAL A 313 -0.93 12.62 1.26
CA VAL A 313 -0.59 14.04 1.19
C VAL A 313 -0.11 14.49 -0.19
N SER A 314 -0.45 15.73 -0.55
CA SER A 314 0.14 16.46 -1.69
C SER A 314 0.50 17.89 -1.29
N ILE A 315 1.58 18.43 -1.86
CA ILE A 315 2.03 19.81 -1.67
C ILE A 315 1.81 20.62 -2.94
N VAL A 316 1.23 21.81 -2.81
CA VAL A 316 1.09 22.77 -3.90
C VAL A 316 1.37 24.19 -3.39
N GLY A 317 2.59 24.68 -3.66
CA GLY A 317 3.04 25.96 -3.12
C GLY A 317 3.20 25.88 -1.60
N ASP A 318 2.49 26.74 -0.87
CA ASP A 318 2.43 26.71 0.60
C ASP A 318 1.18 25.99 1.13
N LEU A 319 0.47 25.24 0.29
CA LEU A 319 -0.67 24.42 0.72
C LEU A 319 -0.30 22.93 0.75
N LEU A 320 -0.73 22.26 1.80
CA LEU A 320 -0.74 20.80 1.94
C LEU A 320 -2.19 20.31 1.86
N ILE A 321 -2.43 19.31 1.03
CA ILE A 321 -3.72 18.65 0.84
C ILE A 321 -3.61 17.27 1.48
N MET A 322 -4.58 16.88 2.31
CA MET A 322 -4.56 15.60 3.04
C MET A 322 -5.90 14.86 2.90
N SER A 323 -5.83 13.57 2.55
CA SER A 323 -6.97 12.66 2.48
C SER A 323 -7.45 12.25 3.88
N VAL A 324 -8.77 12.19 4.09
CA VAL A 324 -9.40 11.69 5.30
C VAL A 324 -10.57 10.78 4.95
N GLU A 325 -10.52 9.56 5.45
CA GLU A 325 -11.51 8.55 5.10
C GLU A 325 -12.39 8.10 6.26
N GLN A 326 -11.77 7.82 7.42
CA GLN A 326 -12.40 7.11 8.52
C GLN A 326 -13.49 7.96 9.18
N THR A 327 -14.52 7.28 9.66
CA THR A 327 -15.66 7.90 10.34
C THR A 327 -15.26 8.65 11.61
N ARG A 328 -14.18 8.25 12.30
CA ARG A 328 -13.70 8.93 13.51
C ARG A 328 -13.09 10.32 13.28
N GLY A 329 -12.84 10.72 12.03
CA GLY A 329 -12.28 12.04 11.71
C GLY A 329 -13.20 13.16 12.18
N ARG A 330 -12.63 14.21 12.78
CA ARG A 330 -13.35 15.41 13.22
C ARG A 330 -12.99 16.64 12.39
N VAL A 331 -13.93 17.57 12.26
CA VAL A 331 -13.74 18.86 11.56
C VAL A 331 -12.64 19.70 12.20
N ASP A 332 -12.50 19.61 13.53
CA ASP A 332 -11.58 20.38 14.37
C ASP A 332 -10.27 19.66 14.69
N CYS A 333 -9.96 18.55 14.00
CA CYS A 333 -8.86 17.63 14.36
C CYS A 333 -8.96 17.08 15.79
N GLY A 334 -10.14 17.13 16.41
CA GLY A 334 -10.39 16.64 17.76
C GLY A 334 -9.97 15.18 17.94
N LEU A 335 -9.71 14.84 19.19
CA LEU A 335 -9.03 13.64 19.63
C LEU A 335 -10.02 12.63 20.25
N GLU A 336 -11.20 13.09 20.63
CA GLU A 336 -12.28 12.33 21.25
C GLU A 336 -13.01 11.35 20.31
N GLY A 337 -12.73 11.36 19.00
CA GLY A 337 -13.44 10.55 18.01
C GLY A 337 -14.93 10.93 17.86
N ILE A 338 -15.69 10.09 17.15
CA ILE A 338 -17.14 10.25 16.94
C ILE A 338 -17.81 8.88 16.94
N ASN A 339 -18.73 8.69 17.89
CA ASN A 339 -19.44 7.43 18.11
C ASN A 339 -20.91 7.49 17.69
N GLU A 340 -21.46 8.68 17.45
CA GLU A 340 -22.83 8.84 16.98
C GLU A 340 -22.97 8.42 15.52
N ASP A 341 -24.12 7.86 15.13
CA ASP A 341 -24.44 7.51 13.74
C ASP A 341 -24.43 8.69 12.75
N ILE A 342 -24.84 9.87 13.22
CA ILE A 342 -24.92 11.13 12.47
C ILE A 342 -24.31 12.20 13.38
N SER A 343 -23.29 12.90 12.90
CA SER A 343 -22.63 13.96 13.67
C SER A 343 -22.19 15.12 12.80
N ASP A 344 -22.52 16.34 13.23
CA ASP A 344 -22.05 17.58 12.60
C ASP A 344 -20.54 17.80 12.77
N ASP A 345 -19.94 17.14 13.76
CA ASP A 345 -18.49 17.20 14.03
C ASP A 345 -17.70 16.27 13.09
N ARG A 346 -18.37 15.36 12.35
CA ARG A 346 -17.72 14.33 11.52
C ARG A 346 -17.10 14.87 10.27
N PHE A 347 -15.84 14.55 10.05
CA PHE A 347 -15.10 14.86 8.84
C PHE A 347 -14.64 13.62 8.08
N ARG A 348 -14.96 13.58 6.78
CA ARG A 348 -14.41 12.65 5.76
C ARG A 348 -14.36 13.39 4.43
N GLY A 349 -13.20 13.41 3.79
CA GLY A 349 -12.95 14.18 2.56
C GLY A 349 -11.54 14.75 2.57
N ILE A 350 -11.35 15.96 2.03
CA ILE A 350 -10.03 16.58 1.89
C ILE A 350 -9.81 17.69 2.91
N ARG A 351 -8.72 17.65 3.68
CA ARG A 351 -8.23 18.77 4.51
C ARG A 351 -7.17 19.58 3.75
N ILE A 352 -7.14 20.88 4.01
CA ILE A 352 -6.19 21.80 3.39
C ILE A 352 -5.50 22.60 4.49
N PHE A 353 -4.17 22.50 4.54
CA PHE A 353 -3.33 23.18 5.51
C PHE A 353 -2.43 24.21 4.81
N ASP A 354 -2.27 25.38 5.43
CA ASP A 354 -1.20 26.31 5.12
C ASP A 354 0.06 25.86 5.86
N ILE A 355 1.12 25.60 5.09
CA ILE A 355 2.43 25.13 5.54
C ILE A 355 3.55 26.16 5.29
N SER A 356 3.19 27.44 5.15
CA SER A 356 4.18 28.53 5.05
C SER A 356 5.05 28.65 6.31
N ASP A 357 4.47 28.33 7.48
CA ASP A 357 5.20 28.02 8.71
C ASP A 357 5.19 26.50 8.97
N LEU A 358 6.26 25.83 8.55
CA LEU A 358 6.43 24.38 8.72
C LEU A 358 6.39 23.93 10.19
N LYS A 359 6.58 24.82 11.17
CA LYS A 359 6.50 24.45 12.60
C LYS A 359 5.07 24.42 13.12
N ARG A 360 4.17 25.17 12.50
CA ARG A 360 2.80 25.35 12.95
C ARG A 360 1.84 25.42 11.77
N PRO A 361 1.67 24.33 11.00
CA PRO A 361 0.64 24.30 9.96
C PRO A 361 -0.74 24.63 10.51
N VAL A 362 -1.53 25.35 9.72
CA VAL A 362 -2.89 25.77 10.07
C VAL A 362 -3.86 25.20 9.08
N GLN A 363 -4.93 24.55 9.55
CA GLN A 363 -6.02 24.14 8.67
C GLN A 363 -6.72 25.40 8.14
N VAL A 364 -6.73 25.60 6.82
CA VAL A 364 -7.28 26.80 6.16
C VAL A 364 -8.48 26.50 5.28
N GLY A 365 -8.75 25.22 5.01
CA GLY A 365 -9.90 24.78 4.25
C GLY A 365 -10.16 23.29 4.43
N GLN A 366 -11.36 22.87 4.05
CA GLN A 366 -11.74 21.46 4.03
C GLN A 366 -12.89 21.24 3.05
N VAL A 367 -13.01 20.02 2.50
CA VAL A 367 -14.10 19.62 1.61
C VAL A 367 -14.68 18.30 2.11
N GLN A 368 -15.92 18.32 2.58
CA GLN A 368 -16.66 17.12 2.97
C GLN A 368 -17.14 16.38 1.71
N THR A 369 -16.95 15.07 1.65
CA THR A 369 -17.41 14.24 0.54
C THR A 369 -18.31 13.12 1.04
N CYS A 370 -19.16 12.60 0.15
CA CYS A 370 -20.12 11.54 0.51
C CYS A 370 -19.47 10.21 0.86
N ARG A 371 -18.24 9.98 0.39
CA ARG A 371 -17.51 8.73 0.57
C ARG A 371 -16.14 8.90 1.23
N GLY A 372 -15.85 10.09 1.75
CA GLY A 372 -14.50 10.40 2.25
C GLY A 372 -13.48 10.59 1.13
N SER A 373 -12.22 10.64 1.52
CA SER A 373 -11.07 10.67 0.64
C SER A 373 -10.13 9.58 1.07
N HIS A 374 -10.04 8.53 0.27
CA HIS A 374 -9.05 7.48 0.42
C HIS A 374 -7.71 8.01 -0.10
N THR A 375 -7.68 8.37 -1.39
CA THR A 375 -6.57 9.09 -2.03
C THR A 375 -7.07 10.34 -2.76
N HIS A 376 -6.12 11.18 -3.18
CA HIS A 376 -6.40 12.33 -4.03
C HIS A 376 -5.25 12.58 -5.01
N SER A 377 -5.53 13.28 -6.10
CA SER A 377 -4.54 13.54 -7.14
C SER A 377 -4.64 14.97 -7.64
N VAL A 378 -3.52 15.70 -7.58
CA VAL A 378 -3.46 17.09 -8.06
C VAL A 378 -3.38 17.09 -9.59
N VAL A 379 -4.48 17.43 -10.25
CA VAL A 379 -4.60 17.37 -11.71
C VAL A 379 -3.93 18.57 -12.37
N SER A 380 -4.15 19.77 -11.79
CA SER A 380 -3.57 21.00 -12.31
C SER A 380 -3.49 22.07 -11.23
N GLY A 381 -2.63 23.05 -11.47
CA GLY A 381 -2.56 24.27 -10.69
C GLY A 381 -1.36 24.39 -9.74
N PRO A 382 -1.17 25.61 -9.18
CA PRO A 382 -2.03 26.76 -9.38
C PRO A 382 -1.80 27.41 -10.75
N GLY A 383 -2.88 27.58 -11.51
CA GLY A 383 -2.84 28.25 -12.82
C GLY A 383 -2.80 29.78 -12.68
N GLU A 384 -2.88 30.50 -13.81
CA GLU A 384 -3.04 31.97 -13.79
C GLU A 384 -4.31 32.43 -13.06
N ASP A 385 -5.30 31.55 -12.95
CA ASP A 385 -6.56 31.78 -12.24
C ASP A 385 -6.47 31.54 -10.72
N GLY A 386 -5.29 31.13 -10.22
CA GLY A 386 -5.03 30.91 -8.80
C GLY A 386 -5.77 29.71 -8.22
N LYS A 387 -6.12 28.72 -9.06
CA LYS A 387 -6.89 27.54 -8.65
C LYS A 387 -6.10 26.25 -8.82
N ILE A 388 -6.36 25.31 -7.91
CA ILE A 388 -5.87 23.94 -7.95
C ILE A 388 -7.06 23.03 -8.20
N ILE A 389 -6.91 22.08 -9.13
CA ILE A 389 -7.92 21.06 -9.42
C ILE A 389 -7.42 19.72 -8.88
N VAL A 390 -8.27 19.04 -8.12
CA VAL A 390 -7.97 17.78 -7.46
C VAL A 390 -9.03 16.75 -7.83
N TYR A 391 -8.61 15.54 -8.17
CA TYR A 391 -9.49 14.38 -8.20
C TYR A 391 -9.47 13.69 -6.84
N ASN A 392 -10.65 13.36 -6.32
CA ASN A 392 -10.81 12.68 -5.06
C ASN A 392 -11.37 11.27 -5.28
N SER A 393 -10.70 10.28 -4.70
CA SER A 393 -11.09 8.89 -4.69
C SER A 393 -11.63 8.53 -3.29
N GLY A 394 -12.94 8.39 -3.14
CA GLY A 394 -13.54 7.93 -1.87
C GLY A 394 -13.96 6.47 -1.97
N THR A 395 -13.48 5.61 -1.08
CA THR A 395 -13.77 4.16 -1.11
C THR A 395 -14.77 3.75 -0.02
N SER A 396 -14.84 4.50 1.08
CA SER A 396 -15.80 4.23 2.16
C SER A 396 -17.28 4.33 1.76
N SER A 397 -18.14 3.81 2.65
CA SER A 397 -19.59 3.80 2.49
C SER A 397 -20.19 5.19 2.30
N VAL A 398 -21.29 5.25 1.54
CA VAL A 398 -22.02 6.50 1.28
C VAL A 398 -22.68 6.97 2.58
N ARG A 399 -22.44 8.23 2.95
CA ARG A 399 -23.06 8.84 4.12
C ARG A 399 -24.58 8.90 4.03
N LYS A 400 -25.22 8.85 5.20
CA LYS A 400 -26.63 9.16 5.36
C LYS A 400 -26.90 10.60 4.89
N GLY A 401 -27.97 10.81 4.14
CA GLY A 401 -28.33 12.14 3.63
C GLY A 401 -28.68 13.14 4.74
N GLU A 402 -29.04 12.64 5.92
CA GLU A 402 -29.21 13.42 7.14
C GLU A 402 -27.88 13.95 7.72
N GLU A 403 -26.76 13.27 7.46
CA GLU A 403 -25.42 13.71 7.89
C GLU A 403 -24.81 14.69 6.87
N LEU A 404 -24.94 14.39 5.57
CA LEU A 404 -24.45 15.27 4.51
C LEU A 404 -25.47 15.35 3.37
N GLU A 405 -26.06 16.53 3.21
CA GLU A 405 -27.03 16.79 2.14
C GLU A 405 -26.40 16.54 0.77
N GLY A 406 -27.13 15.83 -0.10
CA GLY A 406 -26.67 15.50 -1.46
C GLY A 406 -26.01 14.12 -1.59
N CYS A 407 -25.84 13.39 -0.48
CA CYS A 407 -25.37 12.00 -0.53
C CYS A 407 -26.53 11.04 -0.79
N PHE A 408 -26.41 10.29 -1.88
CA PHE A 408 -27.37 9.27 -2.30
C PHE A 408 -26.65 7.93 -2.48
N ASP A 409 -27.21 6.91 -1.88
CA ASP A 409 -26.78 5.52 -1.93
C ASP A 409 -27.15 4.86 -3.29
N GLU A 410 -26.89 3.56 -3.42
CA GLU A 410 -27.29 2.79 -4.60
C GLU A 410 -28.79 2.49 -4.55
N ARG A 411 -29.62 3.37 -5.12
CA ARG A 411 -31.03 3.07 -5.38
C ARG A 411 -31.22 2.75 -6.85
N PRO A 412 -31.84 1.62 -7.22
CA PRO A 412 -32.07 1.27 -8.62
C PRO A 412 -32.75 2.41 -9.39
N GLY A 413 -32.05 2.95 -10.39
CA GLY A 413 -32.53 4.04 -11.24
C GLY A 413 -32.31 5.46 -10.70
N ASP A 414 -31.67 5.65 -9.55
CA ASP A 414 -31.27 6.97 -9.06
C ASP A 414 -29.88 7.35 -9.61
N GLU A 415 -29.88 8.21 -10.63
CA GLU A 415 -28.65 8.67 -11.25
C GLU A 415 -27.82 9.58 -10.34
N ARG A 416 -28.34 10.03 -9.19
CA ARG A 416 -27.64 10.95 -8.28
C ARG A 416 -26.71 10.24 -7.29
N THR A 417 -26.58 8.93 -7.38
CA THR A 417 -25.72 8.15 -6.47
C THR A 417 -24.30 8.69 -6.43
N ALA A 418 -23.68 8.64 -5.25
CA ALA A 418 -22.27 8.99 -5.03
C ALA A 418 -21.31 7.87 -5.46
N LEU A 419 -21.82 6.68 -5.78
CA LEU A 419 -21.05 5.60 -6.41
C LEU A 419 -20.82 5.90 -7.89
N PHE A 420 -19.87 5.20 -8.51
CA PHE A 420 -19.61 5.26 -9.96
C PHE A 420 -19.21 6.65 -10.47
N ARG A 421 -18.58 7.46 -9.60
CA ARG A 421 -18.18 8.84 -9.88
C ARG A 421 -16.80 9.14 -9.30
N ILE A 422 -16.14 10.13 -9.88
CA ILE A 422 -14.97 10.78 -9.29
C ILE A 422 -15.40 12.18 -8.85
N ASP A 423 -15.03 12.62 -7.66
CA ASP A 423 -15.27 14.00 -7.25
C ASP A 423 -14.12 14.90 -7.74
N VAL A 424 -14.47 15.97 -8.46
CA VAL A 424 -13.52 17.00 -8.91
C VAL A 424 -13.66 18.20 -7.99
N ILE A 425 -12.58 18.51 -7.28
CA ILE A 425 -12.52 19.57 -6.28
C ILE A 425 -11.70 20.74 -6.82
N GLU A 426 -12.23 21.95 -6.64
CA GLU A 426 -11.52 23.20 -6.90
C GLU A 426 -11.07 23.81 -5.56
N ILE A 427 -9.78 24.14 -5.45
CA ILE A 427 -9.17 24.81 -4.29
C ILE A 427 -8.61 26.17 -4.75
N PRO A 428 -9.24 27.30 -4.35
CA PRO A 428 -8.68 28.63 -4.60
C PRO A 428 -7.50 28.90 -3.65
N VAL A 429 -6.31 29.20 -4.19
CA VAL A 429 -5.10 29.41 -3.37
C VAL A 429 -5.22 30.62 -2.44
N ASP A 430 -5.81 31.72 -2.94
CA ASP A 430 -5.98 32.95 -2.16
C ASP A 430 -7.02 32.83 -1.03
N ASP A 431 -7.91 31.83 -1.12
CA ASP A 431 -8.95 31.58 -0.12
C ASP A 431 -9.37 30.10 -0.12
N PRO A 432 -8.54 29.22 0.49
CA PRO A 432 -8.78 27.77 0.51
C PRO A 432 -10.06 27.39 1.26
N SER A 433 -10.63 28.26 2.08
CA SER A 433 -11.89 28.03 2.78
C SER A 433 -13.09 27.90 1.84
N ARG A 434 -12.97 28.38 0.59
CA ARG A 434 -14.01 28.27 -0.46
C ARG A 434 -13.86 27.03 -1.33
N SER A 435 -12.99 26.10 -0.96
CA SER A 435 -12.81 24.84 -1.68
C SER A 435 -14.11 24.05 -1.72
N ARG A 436 -14.39 23.41 -2.86
CA ARG A 436 -15.65 22.70 -3.08
C ARG A 436 -15.55 21.71 -4.23
N ILE A 437 -16.43 20.71 -4.20
CA ILE A 437 -16.70 19.86 -5.35
C ILE A 437 -17.37 20.73 -6.43
N VAL A 438 -16.78 20.75 -7.63
CA VAL A 438 -17.28 21.51 -8.79
C VAL A 438 -17.89 20.61 -9.86
N SER A 439 -17.52 19.32 -9.88
CA SER A 439 -18.02 18.32 -10.81
C SER A 439 -17.91 16.94 -10.17
N SER A 440 -18.81 16.02 -10.50
CA SER A 440 -18.74 14.60 -10.10
C SER A 440 -19.06 13.68 -11.29
N PRO A 441 -18.19 13.62 -12.32
CA PRO A 441 -18.42 12.87 -13.56
C PRO A 441 -18.64 11.37 -13.31
N ALA A 442 -19.61 10.80 -14.02
CA ALA A 442 -19.94 9.37 -13.96
C ALA A 442 -19.02 8.54 -14.87
N VAL A 443 -17.73 8.48 -14.55
CA VAL A 443 -16.69 7.89 -15.43
C VAL A 443 -16.78 6.36 -15.56
N PHE A 444 -17.56 5.70 -14.69
CA PHE A 444 -17.79 4.26 -14.69
C PHE A 444 -19.03 3.86 -15.49
N ALA A 445 -19.80 4.85 -15.97
CA ALA A 445 -20.99 4.60 -16.76
C ALA A 445 -20.63 3.91 -18.09
N ASP A 446 -21.55 3.08 -18.57
CA ASP A 446 -21.47 2.51 -19.90
C ASP A 446 -21.69 3.64 -20.93
N PRO A 447 -20.74 3.90 -21.84
CA PRO A 447 -20.79 5.05 -22.73
C PRO A 447 -21.91 4.95 -23.78
N GLU A 448 -22.42 3.76 -24.09
CA GLU A 448 -23.48 3.56 -25.08
C GLU A 448 -24.88 3.69 -24.47
N THR A 449 -25.07 3.12 -23.26
CA THR A 449 -26.36 2.97 -22.60
C THR A 449 -26.59 3.99 -21.49
N GLY A 450 -25.54 4.61 -20.96
CA GLY A 450 -25.59 5.51 -19.81
C GLY A 450 -25.78 4.82 -18.46
N ARG A 451 -25.75 3.48 -18.42
CA ARG A 451 -25.88 2.71 -17.18
C ARG A 451 -24.67 2.98 -16.27
N LEU A 452 -24.90 3.55 -15.08
CA LEU A 452 -23.82 3.99 -14.17
C LEU A 452 -22.84 2.89 -13.77
N ALA A 453 -23.33 1.69 -13.45
CA ALA A 453 -22.49 0.52 -13.20
C ALA A 453 -22.08 -0.12 -14.53
N GLY A 454 -21.36 0.59 -15.40
CA GLY A 454 -21.02 0.14 -16.75
C GLY A 454 -19.88 -0.87 -16.83
N LEU A 455 -19.09 -0.97 -15.76
CA LEU A 455 -17.88 -1.79 -15.67
C LEU A 455 -18.13 -3.13 -14.96
N TRP A 456 -17.10 -3.76 -14.39
CA TRP A 456 -17.24 -5.06 -13.73
C TRP A 456 -18.30 -5.05 -12.64
N GLN A 457 -19.15 -6.09 -12.63
CA GLN A 457 -20.29 -6.19 -11.70
C GLN A 457 -19.95 -6.89 -10.39
N GLY A 458 -18.71 -7.33 -10.22
CA GLY A 458 -18.31 -8.20 -9.11
C GLY A 458 -18.63 -9.67 -9.39
N GLY A 459 -18.01 -10.54 -8.61
CA GLY A 459 -18.18 -11.99 -8.64
C GLY A 459 -16.92 -12.76 -9.04
N ASP A 460 -17.12 -14.03 -9.39
CA ASP A 460 -16.05 -14.99 -9.66
C ASP A 460 -15.40 -14.75 -11.05
N HIS A 461 -14.06 -14.66 -11.08
CA HIS A 461 -13.26 -14.56 -12.31
C HIS A 461 -12.93 -15.94 -12.94
N GLY A 462 -13.33 -17.04 -12.30
CA GLY A 462 -13.20 -18.44 -12.71
C GLY A 462 -12.52 -19.30 -11.63
N ASP A 463 -12.48 -20.61 -11.89
CA ASP A 463 -11.77 -21.58 -11.04
C ASP A 463 -10.34 -21.07 -10.70
N ASP A 464 -9.94 -21.17 -9.42
CA ASP A 464 -8.67 -20.67 -8.89
C ASP A 464 -8.48 -19.13 -8.90
N THR A 465 -9.55 -18.35 -8.81
CA THR A 465 -9.50 -16.87 -8.64
C THR A 465 -10.32 -16.40 -7.42
N GLN A 466 -10.08 -15.19 -6.93
CA GLN A 466 -10.85 -14.61 -5.83
C GLN A 466 -12.16 -13.97 -6.36
N GLU A 467 -13.24 -14.02 -5.56
CA GLU A 467 -14.41 -13.19 -5.82
C GLU A 467 -14.05 -11.71 -5.64
N THR A 468 -14.28 -10.90 -6.68
CA THR A 468 -13.94 -9.48 -6.67
C THR A 468 -15.17 -8.60 -6.58
N ASN A 469 -14.97 -7.37 -6.10
CA ASN A 469 -16.05 -6.42 -5.91
C ASN A 469 -16.47 -5.73 -7.21
N GLN A 470 -17.68 -5.19 -7.22
CA GLN A 470 -18.15 -4.34 -8.31
C GLN A 470 -17.25 -3.11 -8.47
N THR A 471 -17.00 -2.70 -9.71
CA THR A 471 -16.25 -1.46 -9.96
C THR A 471 -17.12 -0.23 -9.80
N ASN A 472 -17.06 0.39 -8.62
CA ASN A 472 -17.83 1.57 -8.25
C ASN A 472 -16.99 2.75 -7.71
N GLN A 473 -15.68 2.57 -7.59
CA GLN A 473 -14.69 3.62 -7.31
C GLN A 473 -13.32 3.24 -7.86
N CYS A 474 -12.46 4.27 -8.00
CA CYS A 474 -11.03 4.08 -8.09
C CYS A 474 -10.41 4.12 -6.69
N HIS A 475 -9.39 3.29 -6.47
CA HIS A 475 -8.51 3.40 -5.32
C HIS A 475 -7.57 4.59 -5.57
N ASP A 476 -6.71 4.49 -6.58
CA ASP A 476 -5.80 5.57 -7.02
C ASP A 476 -6.10 6.05 -8.44
N ILE A 477 -5.81 7.33 -8.69
CA ILE A 477 -5.87 7.92 -10.03
C ILE A 477 -4.55 8.65 -10.32
N THR A 478 -3.64 8.02 -11.01
CA THR A 478 -2.38 8.68 -11.38
C THR A 478 -2.56 9.58 -12.60
N VAL A 479 -2.29 10.87 -12.44
CA VAL A 479 -2.44 11.87 -13.51
C VAL A 479 -1.11 12.13 -14.20
N PHE A 480 -1.16 12.30 -15.53
CA PHE A 480 -0.05 12.79 -16.34
C PHE A 480 -0.52 14.03 -17.14
N PRO A 481 -0.57 15.22 -16.50
CA PRO A 481 -1.24 16.40 -17.06
C PRO A 481 -0.66 16.86 -18.41
N GLU A 482 0.67 16.78 -18.60
CA GLU A 482 1.34 17.18 -19.85
C GLU A 482 0.96 16.31 -21.05
N ARG A 483 0.48 15.09 -20.79
CA ARG A 483 -0.02 14.15 -21.80
C ARG A 483 -1.54 14.14 -21.92
N GLY A 484 -2.24 14.83 -21.03
CA GLY A 484 -3.70 14.85 -20.99
C GLY A 484 -4.32 13.49 -20.66
N ILE A 485 -3.59 12.62 -19.96
CA ILE A 485 -4.07 11.27 -19.60
C ILE A 485 -3.97 11.01 -18.10
N ALA A 486 -4.80 10.09 -17.59
CA ALA A 486 -4.68 9.54 -16.25
C ALA A 486 -4.95 8.03 -16.23
N GLY A 487 -4.32 7.31 -15.31
CA GLY A 487 -4.54 5.88 -15.08
C GLY A 487 -5.31 5.70 -13.79
N GLY A 488 -6.53 5.18 -13.87
CA GLY A 488 -7.32 4.79 -12.71
C GLY A 488 -7.12 3.33 -12.37
N ALA A 489 -6.60 3.05 -11.19
CA ALA A 489 -6.64 1.71 -10.61
C ALA A 489 -7.91 1.62 -9.77
N CYS A 490 -8.89 0.88 -10.27
CA CYS A 490 -10.24 0.90 -9.75
C CYS A 490 -10.70 -0.49 -9.31
N SER A 491 -11.57 -0.53 -8.31
CA SER A 491 -11.98 -1.72 -7.54
C SER A 491 -12.13 -3.05 -8.30
N GLY A 492 -12.45 -3.05 -9.60
CA GLY A 492 -12.31 -4.23 -10.46
C GLY A 492 -11.73 -3.98 -11.86
N ASN A 493 -11.23 -2.78 -12.18
CA ASN A 493 -10.74 -2.40 -13.51
C ASN A 493 -9.50 -1.50 -13.46
N GLY A 494 -8.58 -1.72 -14.39
CA GLY A 494 -7.62 -0.70 -14.81
C GLY A 494 -8.26 0.18 -15.87
N ILE A 495 -8.19 1.51 -15.73
CA ILE A 495 -8.86 2.46 -16.61
C ILE A 495 -7.87 3.50 -17.13
N LEU A 496 -7.92 3.79 -18.42
CA LEU A 496 -7.24 4.95 -19.01
C LEU A 496 -8.24 6.08 -19.23
N PHE A 497 -7.95 7.26 -18.68
CA PHE A 497 -8.77 8.46 -18.80
C PHE A 497 -8.12 9.52 -19.68
N ASP A 498 -8.93 10.25 -20.44
CA ASP A 498 -8.59 11.55 -21.02
C ASP A 498 -8.92 12.63 -19.99
N ILE A 499 -7.92 13.41 -19.61
CA ILE A 499 -7.99 14.53 -18.65
C ILE A 499 -7.61 15.86 -19.31
N SER A 500 -7.66 15.95 -20.63
CA SER A 500 -7.41 17.19 -21.38
C SER A 500 -8.37 18.32 -20.96
N ASP A 501 -9.56 17.97 -20.48
CA ASP A 501 -10.42 18.83 -19.66
C ASP A 501 -10.40 18.32 -18.19
N PRO A 502 -9.60 18.96 -17.32
CA PRO A 502 -9.49 18.58 -15.90
C PRO A 502 -10.80 18.62 -15.11
N LEU A 503 -11.87 19.25 -15.62
CA LEU A 503 -13.17 19.29 -14.93
C LEU A 503 -14.12 18.18 -15.37
N ASN A 504 -13.83 17.54 -16.50
CA ASN A 504 -14.68 16.55 -17.14
C ASN A 504 -13.84 15.39 -17.70
N PRO A 505 -13.16 14.60 -16.85
CA PRO A 505 -12.45 13.42 -17.29
C PRO A 505 -13.39 12.44 -18.00
N THR A 506 -12.89 11.80 -19.06
CA THR A 506 -13.64 10.78 -19.81
C THR A 506 -12.83 9.50 -19.95
N ARG A 507 -13.52 8.36 -20.02
CA ARG A 507 -12.88 7.05 -20.18
C ARG A 507 -12.45 6.84 -21.63
N MET A 508 -11.17 6.54 -21.83
CA MET A 508 -10.58 6.20 -23.13
C MET A 508 -10.62 4.70 -23.40
N ASP A 509 -10.20 3.91 -22.40
CA ASP A 509 -10.14 2.46 -22.47
C ASP A 509 -10.23 1.86 -21.06
N GLU A 510 -10.58 0.58 -20.99
CA GLU A 510 -10.66 -0.19 -19.74
C GLU A 510 -10.15 -1.62 -19.94
N VAL A 511 -9.52 -2.16 -18.90
CA VAL A 511 -9.07 -3.55 -18.87
C VAL A 511 -9.58 -4.26 -17.63
N LEU A 512 -9.73 -5.57 -17.77
CA LEU A 512 -10.02 -6.52 -16.71
C LEU A 512 -8.91 -7.55 -16.69
N ASP A 513 -8.54 -7.96 -15.49
CA ASP A 513 -7.51 -8.96 -15.27
C ASP A 513 -8.02 -9.94 -14.21
N LYS A 514 -7.88 -11.24 -14.50
CA LYS A 514 -8.34 -12.30 -13.61
C LYS A 514 -7.35 -12.59 -12.49
N GLY A 515 -6.08 -12.20 -12.67
CA GLY A 515 -5.04 -12.30 -11.64
C GLY A 515 -5.09 -11.16 -10.63
N PHE A 516 -5.98 -10.19 -10.83
CA PHE A 516 -6.17 -9.03 -9.95
C PHE A 516 -7.37 -9.25 -9.04
N ALA A 517 -7.20 -8.93 -7.76
CA ALA A 517 -8.30 -8.91 -6.80
C ALA A 517 -8.82 -7.48 -6.59
N TYR A 518 -7.90 -6.51 -6.56
CA TYR A 518 -8.22 -5.13 -6.29
C TYR A 518 -7.13 -4.23 -6.88
N TRP A 519 -7.46 -3.51 -7.96
CA TRP A 519 -6.50 -2.64 -8.63
C TRP A 519 -6.15 -1.46 -7.73
N HIS A 520 -4.87 -1.37 -7.37
CA HIS A 520 -4.39 -0.49 -6.33
C HIS A 520 -3.88 0.84 -6.88
N SER A 521 -2.82 0.81 -7.72
CA SER A 521 -2.23 2.01 -8.31
C SER A 521 -1.84 1.83 -9.77
N ALA A 522 -1.58 2.97 -10.43
CA ALA A 522 -1.15 3.05 -11.82
C ALA A 522 0.08 3.93 -11.92
N THR A 523 1.12 3.52 -12.66
CA THR A 523 2.32 4.36 -12.88
C THR A 523 2.72 4.35 -14.33
N PHE A 524 2.78 5.54 -14.95
CA PHE A 524 3.25 5.69 -16.32
C PHE A 524 4.77 5.68 -16.41
N ASN A 525 5.31 5.23 -17.54
CA ASN A 525 6.69 5.53 -17.88
C ASN A 525 6.87 7.02 -18.24
N ASN A 526 8.11 7.51 -18.33
CA ASN A 526 8.41 8.93 -18.55
C ASN A 526 7.83 9.50 -19.86
N ASP A 527 7.60 8.64 -20.86
CA ASP A 527 7.03 9.05 -22.15
C ASP A 527 5.48 8.99 -22.16
N GLY A 528 4.83 8.46 -21.12
CA GLY A 528 3.37 8.27 -21.09
C GLY A 528 2.88 7.25 -22.11
N THR A 529 3.73 6.31 -22.52
CA THR A 529 3.44 5.29 -23.54
C THR A 529 3.25 3.90 -22.96
N LYS A 530 3.46 3.74 -21.65
CA LYS A 530 3.31 2.50 -20.91
C LYS A 530 2.73 2.81 -19.54
N VAL A 531 2.02 1.86 -18.96
CA VAL A 531 1.51 1.94 -17.59
C VAL A 531 1.71 0.60 -16.89
N ILE A 532 2.14 0.67 -15.63
CA ILE A 532 2.15 -0.47 -14.71
C ILE A 532 0.95 -0.30 -13.79
N PHE A 533 0.11 -1.31 -13.68
CA PHE A 533 -0.93 -1.40 -12.68
C PHE A 533 -0.51 -2.38 -11.58
N THR A 534 -0.74 -2.01 -10.33
CA THR A 534 -0.46 -2.84 -9.14
C THR A 534 -1.75 -3.41 -8.58
N ASP A 535 -1.65 -4.54 -7.88
CA ASP A 535 -2.79 -5.26 -7.31
C ASP A 535 -2.63 -5.41 -5.80
N GLU A 536 -3.72 -5.17 -5.05
CA GLU A 536 -3.76 -5.33 -3.60
C GLU A 536 -4.29 -6.71 -3.18
N TRP A 537 -3.74 -7.78 -3.77
CA TRP A 537 -4.22 -9.14 -3.51
C TRP A 537 -4.19 -9.49 -2.03
N GLY A 538 -5.30 -10.04 -1.51
CA GLY A 538 -5.45 -10.34 -0.09
C GLY A 538 -5.86 -9.16 0.79
N GLY A 539 -6.24 -8.01 0.22
CA GLY A 539 -6.80 -6.88 0.97
C GLY A 539 -5.78 -6.17 1.85
N GLY A 540 -4.53 -6.09 1.40
CA GLY A 540 -3.44 -5.35 2.06
C GLY A 540 -2.77 -6.04 3.25
N ALA A 541 -3.47 -6.90 3.98
CA ALA A 541 -2.94 -7.45 5.23
C ALA A 541 -2.41 -8.90 5.14
N ARG A 542 -2.70 -9.63 4.06
CA ARG A 542 -2.44 -11.09 4.01
C ARG A 542 -1.06 -11.47 3.46
N PRO A 543 -0.52 -12.64 3.84
CA PRO A 543 0.69 -13.19 3.24
C PRO A 543 0.37 -13.78 1.85
N ARG A 544 0.71 -13.08 0.77
CA ARG A 544 0.34 -13.46 -0.61
C ARG A 544 1.51 -13.67 -1.56
N CYS A 545 2.71 -13.81 -1.00
CA CYS A 545 3.93 -14.15 -1.74
C CYS A 545 4.49 -15.50 -1.30
N ARG A 546 3.61 -16.45 -0.96
CA ARG A 546 4.03 -17.77 -0.47
C ARG A 546 4.48 -18.64 -1.64
N THR A 547 5.29 -19.67 -1.36
CA THR A 547 5.90 -20.52 -2.41
C THR A 547 4.89 -21.26 -3.29
N TYR A 548 3.67 -21.45 -2.82
CA TYR A 548 2.59 -22.15 -3.51
C TYR A 548 1.55 -21.19 -4.10
N ASP A 549 1.63 -19.89 -3.83
CA ASP A 549 0.77 -18.90 -4.48
C ASP A 549 1.21 -18.78 -5.96
N PRO A 550 0.27 -18.81 -6.92
CA PRO A 550 0.57 -18.53 -8.31
C PRO A 550 1.30 -17.19 -8.47
N ARG A 551 2.34 -17.17 -9.31
CA ARG A 551 3.15 -15.97 -9.56
C ARG A 551 2.39 -14.84 -10.26
N GLU A 552 1.24 -15.15 -10.83
CA GLU A 552 0.38 -14.18 -11.51
C GLU A 552 -0.62 -13.51 -10.56
N TRP A 553 -0.85 -14.06 -9.35
CA TRP A 553 -1.71 -13.43 -8.36
C TRP A 553 -0.99 -12.28 -7.67
N GLY A 554 -1.61 -11.11 -7.52
CA GLY A 554 -0.95 -9.96 -6.87
C GLY A 554 0.31 -9.51 -7.61
N ALA A 555 0.41 -9.80 -8.90
CA ALA A 555 1.52 -9.38 -9.74
C ALA A 555 1.18 -8.06 -10.42
N ASP A 556 2.18 -7.20 -10.57
CA ASP A 556 2.05 -5.97 -11.34
C ASP A 556 1.81 -6.32 -12.81
N ALA A 557 0.83 -5.68 -13.44
CA ALA A 557 0.51 -5.88 -14.86
C ALA A 557 1.03 -4.70 -15.68
N ILE A 558 1.82 -5.00 -16.72
CA ILE A 558 2.46 -4.01 -17.58
C ILE A 558 1.71 -3.94 -18.90
N TYR A 559 1.28 -2.73 -19.26
CA TYR A 559 0.58 -2.43 -20.50
C TYR A 559 1.34 -1.39 -21.32
N ASP A 560 1.37 -1.58 -22.63
CA ASP A 560 1.72 -0.51 -23.57
C ASP A 560 0.45 0.27 -23.95
N ILE A 561 0.58 1.57 -24.17
CA ILE A 561 -0.52 2.43 -24.65
C ILE A 561 -0.34 2.63 -26.15
N VAL A 562 -1.16 1.96 -26.96
CA VAL A 562 -1.10 1.99 -28.42
C VAL A 562 -2.41 2.56 -28.95
N ASP A 563 -2.34 3.68 -29.66
CA ASP A 563 -3.51 4.39 -30.21
C ASP A 563 -4.62 4.68 -29.17
N GLY A 564 -4.21 4.93 -27.92
CA GLY A 564 -5.13 5.21 -26.80
C GLY A 564 -5.74 3.96 -26.14
N GLN A 565 -5.24 2.77 -26.47
CA GLN A 565 -5.69 1.49 -25.91
C GLN A 565 -4.60 0.82 -25.08
N LEU A 566 -5.00 0.11 -24.04
CA LEU A 566 -4.15 -0.66 -23.14
C LEU A 566 -3.89 -2.05 -23.74
N GLU A 567 -2.66 -2.29 -24.20
CA GLU A 567 -2.21 -3.59 -24.68
C GLU A 567 -1.39 -4.30 -23.61
N PHE A 568 -1.93 -5.38 -23.03
CA PHE A 568 -1.22 -6.21 -22.05
C PHE A 568 0.08 -6.77 -22.63
N ARG A 569 1.15 -6.74 -21.83
CA ARG A 569 2.48 -7.24 -22.23
C ARG A 569 2.99 -8.35 -21.33
N SER A 570 3.02 -8.12 -20.02
CA SER A 570 3.57 -9.08 -19.06
C SER A 570 3.13 -8.78 -17.63
N TYR A 571 3.40 -9.75 -16.75
CA TYR A 571 3.34 -9.56 -15.31
C TYR A 571 4.73 -9.44 -14.71
N PHE A 572 4.84 -8.71 -13.60
CA PHE A 572 6.00 -8.73 -12.72
C PHE A 572 5.56 -9.01 -11.29
N LYS A 573 6.21 -9.97 -10.63
CA LYS A 573 6.07 -10.19 -9.18
C LYS A 573 7.46 -10.41 -8.61
N MET A 574 7.71 -9.86 -7.42
CA MET A 574 9.00 -10.05 -6.76
C MET A 574 9.31 -11.56 -6.61
N PRO A 575 10.55 -11.99 -6.85
CA PRO A 575 10.86 -13.41 -6.91
C PRO A 575 11.05 -14.08 -5.55
N ALA A 576 11.00 -13.31 -4.46
CA ALA A 576 11.21 -13.78 -3.10
C ALA A 576 9.95 -14.38 -2.49
N PRO A 577 9.96 -15.68 -2.17
CA PRO A 577 8.89 -16.26 -1.39
C PRO A 577 8.99 -15.82 0.07
N GLN A 578 7.84 -15.52 0.67
CA GLN A 578 7.71 -15.08 2.06
C GLN A 578 7.02 -16.12 2.95
N VAL A 579 7.19 -15.97 4.26
CA VAL A 579 6.48 -16.75 5.28
C VAL A 579 5.11 -16.14 5.59
N GLU A 580 4.27 -16.84 6.35
CA GLU A 580 2.90 -16.38 6.64
C GLU A 580 2.86 -15.21 7.64
N GLN A 581 3.97 -14.91 8.34
CA GLN A 581 4.13 -13.75 9.22
C GLN A 581 4.41 -12.44 8.43
N GLU A 582 4.59 -12.51 7.11
CA GLU A 582 4.91 -11.39 6.24
C GLU A 582 3.72 -11.06 5.35
N ASN A 583 3.08 -9.90 5.55
CA ASN A 583 2.09 -9.40 4.59
C ASN A 583 2.81 -8.98 3.30
N CYS A 584 2.32 -9.48 2.15
CA CYS A 584 2.99 -9.28 0.87
C CYS A 584 2.04 -8.77 -0.19
N VAL A 585 2.15 -7.47 -0.46
CA VAL A 585 1.29 -6.79 -1.41
C VAL A 585 2.06 -5.69 -2.10
N ALA A 586 1.83 -5.51 -3.41
CA ALA A 586 2.36 -4.38 -4.16
C ALA A 586 1.62 -3.10 -3.75
N HIS A 587 2.36 -2.03 -3.47
CA HIS A 587 1.80 -0.74 -3.09
C HIS A 587 2.36 0.41 -3.97
N ASN A 588 2.63 1.60 -3.42
CA ASN A 588 2.94 2.78 -4.24
C ASN A 588 4.42 2.92 -4.59
N GLY A 589 4.66 3.39 -5.82
CA GLY A 589 5.98 3.48 -6.42
C GLY A 589 6.16 4.70 -7.32
N SER A 590 7.37 4.88 -7.86
CA SER A 590 7.64 5.94 -8.85
C SER A 590 8.71 5.55 -9.86
N VAL A 591 8.79 6.29 -10.96
CA VAL A 591 9.83 6.09 -11.99
C VAL A 591 11.16 6.68 -11.50
N ILE A 592 12.24 5.93 -11.65
CA ILE A 592 13.61 6.42 -11.52
C ILE A 592 14.07 6.96 -12.89
N PRO A 593 14.41 8.25 -13.01
CA PRO A 593 14.63 8.90 -14.29
C PRO A 593 16.02 8.63 -14.88
N VAL A 594 16.32 7.37 -15.24
CA VAL A 594 17.52 7.03 -16.03
C VAL A 594 17.24 7.32 -17.51
N PRO A 595 18.07 8.14 -18.19
CA PRO A 595 17.79 8.54 -19.57
C PRO A 595 17.74 7.32 -20.51
N GLY A 596 16.64 7.21 -21.27
CA GLY A 596 16.44 6.12 -22.24
C GLY A 596 16.12 4.75 -21.64
N ARG A 597 15.71 4.70 -20.38
CA ARG A 597 15.21 3.50 -19.70
C ARG A 597 13.92 3.81 -18.95
N ASP A 598 13.08 2.79 -18.84
CA ASP A 598 11.88 2.81 -18.00
C ASP A 598 12.20 1.97 -16.76
N ILE A 599 12.52 2.64 -15.64
CA ILE A 599 12.87 2.00 -14.36
C ILE A 599 11.88 2.46 -13.31
N PHE A 600 11.35 1.53 -12.54
CA PHE A 600 10.32 1.75 -11.54
C PHE A 600 10.81 1.27 -10.18
N VAL A 601 10.64 2.06 -9.13
CA VAL A 601 10.82 1.63 -7.75
C VAL A 601 9.45 1.38 -7.14
N GLN A 602 9.27 0.15 -6.64
CA GLN A 602 8.01 -0.40 -6.17
C GLN A 602 8.13 -0.72 -4.69
N ALA A 603 7.16 -0.25 -3.91
CA ALA A 603 6.98 -0.68 -2.53
C ALA A 603 6.22 -2.02 -2.53
N TRP A 604 6.79 -3.01 -1.88
CA TRP A 604 6.03 -4.13 -1.37
C TRP A 604 5.90 -3.88 0.13
N TYR A 605 4.85 -4.38 0.78
CA TYR A 605 4.76 -4.31 2.24
C TYR A 605 5.94 -5.04 2.92
N GLN A 606 5.74 -6.15 3.63
CA GLN A 606 6.88 -6.85 4.21
C GLN A 606 7.77 -7.51 3.14
N GLY A 607 7.43 -7.42 1.84
CA GLY A 607 8.30 -7.80 0.71
C GLY A 607 9.41 -6.80 0.35
N GLY A 608 9.43 -5.64 1.03
CA GLY A 608 10.52 -4.67 0.87
C GLY A 608 10.37 -3.74 -0.33
N VAL A 609 11.50 -3.36 -0.92
CA VAL A 609 11.59 -2.47 -2.09
C VAL A 609 12.14 -3.27 -3.26
N SER A 610 11.48 -3.19 -4.42
CA SER A 610 12.01 -3.70 -5.70
C SER A 610 12.25 -2.57 -6.67
N VAL A 611 13.39 -2.58 -7.36
CA VAL A 611 13.67 -1.71 -8.50
C VAL A 611 13.62 -2.55 -9.76
N ILE A 612 12.70 -2.20 -10.67
CA ILE A 612 12.31 -2.98 -11.83
C ILE A 612 12.67 -2.20 -13.09
N ASP A 613 13.45 -2.81 -14.00
CA ASP A 613 13.60 -2.29 -15.37
C ASP A 613 12.54 -2.92 -16.26
N PHE A 614 11.62 -2.10 -16.76
CA PHE A 614 10.55 -2.47 -17.68
C PHE A 614 10.68 -1.75 -19.04
N THR A 615 11.91 -1.36 -19.40
CA THR A 615 12.22 -0.79 -20.73
C THR A 615 11.76 -1.71 -21.85
N ASP A 616 11.89 -3.02 -21.65
CA ASP A 616 11.17 -4.04 -22.44
C ASP A 616 9.92 -4.48 -21.65
N SER A 617 8.75 -3.96 -22.05
CA SER A 617 7.47 -4.27 -21.37
C SER A 617 7.12 -5.75 -21.39
N ALA A 618 7.73 -6.56 -22.27
CA ALA A 618 7.48 -8.00 -22.33
C ALA A 618 8.37 -8.81 -21.38
N ASN A 619 9.49 -8.23 -20.91
CA ASN A 619 10.48 -8.93 -20.09
C ASN A 619 11.01 -8.02 -18.98
N PRO A 620 10.17 -7.61 -18.01
CA PRO A 620 10.62 -6.82 -16.88
C PRO A 620 11.60 -7.63 -16.01
N ILE A 621 12.61 -6.95 -15.46
CA ILE A 621 13.60 -7.58 -14.59
C ILE A 621 13.81 -6.77 -13.31
N GLU A 622 13.91 -7.44 -12.16
CA GLU A 622 14.38 -6.84 -10.92
C GLU A 622 15.89 -6.58 -11.03
N ILE A 623 16.32 -5.34 -10.79
CA ILE A 623 17.72 -4.92 -10.91
C ILE A 623 18.34 -4.47 -9.59
N ALA A 624 17.51 -4.25 -8.57
CA ALA A 624 17.93 -3.88 -7.22
C ALA A 624 16.79 -4.19 -6.23
N TYR A 625 17.12 -4.47 -4.98
CA TYR A 625 16.13 -4.63 -3.92
C TYR A 625 16.70 -4.29 -2.54
N PHE A 626 15.80 -4.01 -1.60
CA PHE A 626 16.09 -3.96 -0.18
C PHE A 626 14.92 -4.57 0.59
N ASP A 627 15.19 -5.48 1.51
CA ASP A 627 14.14 -6.17 2.25
C ASP A 627 14.57 -6.50 3.69
N ARG A 628 13.59 -6.63 4.59
CA ARG A 628 13.77 -7.01 5.99
C ARG A 628 12.87 -8.19 6.31
N GLY A 629 13.35 -9.09 7.17
CA GLY A 629 12.52 -10.16 7.72
C GLY A 629 11.29 -9.65 8.49
N PRO A 630 10.40 -10.58 8.86
CA PRO A 630 9.13 -10.26 9.48
C PRO A 630 9.29 -9.40 10.74
N ILE A 631 8.30 -8.55 11.03
CA ILE A 631 8.32 -7.70 12.22
C ILE A 631 8.37 -8.53 13.51
N HIS A 632 7.68 -9.66 13.54
CA HIS A 632 7.59 -10.55 14.71
C HIS A 632 7.79 -12.02 14.30
N GLU A 633 8.27 -12.85 15.22
CA GLU A 633 8.57 -14.27 14.94
C GLU A 633 7.33 -15.14 14.79
N GLU A 634 6.30 -14.87 15.57
CA GLU A 634 5.09 -15.71 15.68
C GLU A 634 3.82 -15.06 15.13
N HIS A 635 3.82 -13.73 14.94
CA HIS A 635 2.62 -12.98 14.60
C HIS A 635 2.83 -12.20 13.32
N LEU A 636 1.83 -12.21 12.42
CA LEU A 636 1.78 -11.25 11.34
C LEU A 636 1.44 -9.89 11.93
N ILE A 637 2.39 -8.97 11.86
CA ILE A 637 2.19 -7.57 12.18
C ILE A 637 2.22 -6.81 10.87
N LEU A 638 1.21 -5.98 10.60
CA LEU A 638 1.19 -5.14 9.41
C LEU A 638 2.43 -4.24 9.40
N GLY A 639 3.27 -4.42 8.38
CA GLY A 639 4.56 -3.75 8.31
C GLY A 639 5.06 -3.62 6.88
N GLY A 640 6.29 -3.14 6.74
CA GLY A 640 6.93 -2.97 5.45
C GLY A 640 6.50 -1.70 4.72
N TYR A 641 6.86 -1.55 3.44
CA TYR A 641 6.78 -0.26 2.76
C TYR A 641 5.39 0.04 2.21
N TRP A 642 4.79 1.13 2.71
CA TRP A 642 3.59 1.72 2.12
C TRP A 642 3.91 2.39 0.78
N SER A 643 4.98 3.18 0.72
CA SER A 643 5.35 3.86 -0.52
C SER A 643 6.85 4.00 -0.67
N THR A 644 7.32 3.95 -1.91
CA THR A 644 8.72 4.19 -2.25
C THR A 644 8.84 5.16 -3.41
N TYR A 645 9.50 6.30 -3.17
CA TYR A 645 9.58 7.37 -4.15
C TYR A 645 11.01 7.81 -4.43
N TRP A 646 11.30 8.05 -5.71
CA TRP A 646 12.55 8.68 -6.14
C TRP A 646 12.45 10.20 -6.00
N TYR A 647 13.37 10.79 -5.27
CA TYR A 647 13.48 12.24 -5.18
C TYR A 647 14.94 12.69 -5.07
N ASN A 648 15.37 13.65 -5.91
CA ASN A 648 16.69 14.27 -5.87
C ASN A 648 17.89 13.32 -5.73
N GLY A 649 17.83 12.13 -6.36
CA GLY A 649 18.96 11.20 -6.40
C GLY A 649 18.93 10.08 -5.37
N LEU A 650 17.89 10.02 -4.54
CA LEU A 650 17.68 9.01 -3.50
C LEU A 650 16.28 8.40 -3.63
N ILE A 651 16.10 7.26 -2.99
CA ILE A 651 14.82 6.57 -2.84
C ILE A 651 14.39 6.72 -1.39
N TYR A 652 13.18 7.21 -1.16
CA TYR A 652 12.59 7.39 0.17
C TYR A 652 11.46 6.38 0.33
N GLY A 653 11.48 5.59 1.41
CA GLY A 653 10.48 4.55 1.67
C GLY A 653 9.78 4.76 3.00
N THR A 654 8.46 4.99 3.00
CA THR A 654 7.66 5.03 4.23
C THR A 654 7.31 3.61 4.62
N GLU A 655 7.81 3.19 5.78
CA GLU A 655 7.55 1.89 6.37
C GLU A 655 6.41 2.05 7.40
N ILE A 656 5.40 1.18 7.30
CA ILE A 656 4.15 1.23 8.05
C ILE A 656 4.36 1.27 9.55
N ALA A 657 5.29 0.48 10.08
CA ALA A 657 5.54 0.23 11.50
C ALA A 657 6.83 0.90 12.02
N ARG A 658 7.93 0.81 11.27
CA ARG A 658 9.29 1.19 11.69
C ARG A 658 9.62 2.67 11.47
N GLY A 659 9.07 3.31 10.42
CA GLY A 659 9.34 4.73 10.15
C GLY A 659 9.68 5.03 8.70
N LEU A 660 10.86 5.60 8.44
CA LEU A 660 11.29 6.07 7.13
C LEU A 660 12.70 5.57 6.81
N ASP A 661 12.89 5.06 5.60
CA ASP A 661 14.22 4.74 5.07
C ASP A 661 14.60 5.63 3.90
N VAL A 662 15.91 5.90 3.81
CA VAL A 662 16.55 6.56 2.68
C VAL A 662 17.55 5.57 2.07
N LEU A 663 17.40 5.31 0.78
CA LEU A 663 18.17 4.35 0.02
C LEU A 663 18.84 5.03 -1.16
N ALA A 664 19.99 4.52 -1.59
CA ALA A 664 20.67 4.98 -2.80
C ALA A 664 20.99 3.80 -3.73
N LEU A 665 20.79 4.02 -5.02
CA LEU A 665 21.28 3.09 -6.05
C LEU A 665 22.80 3.14 -6.13
N VAL A 666 23.44 1.98 -6.23
CA VAL A 666 24.89 1.87 -6.49
C VAL A 666 25.16 1.30 -7.88
N PRO A 667 26.31 1.61 -8.50
CA PRO A 667 26.68 1.02 -9.78
C PRO A 667 26.76 -0.51 -9.69
N SER A 668 26.23 -1.18 -10.71
CA SER A 668 26.14 -2.65 -10.79
C SER A 668 26.30 -3.13 -12.24
N GLU A 669 26.10 -4.42 -12.46
CA GLU A 669 26.01 -4.99 -13.81
C GLU A 669 24.78 -4.51 -14.59
N HIS A 670 23.72 -4.08 -13.88
CA HIS A 670 22.49 -3.56 -14.47
C HIS A 670 22.52 -2.04 -14.69
N LEU A 671 23.21 -1.30 -13.83
CA LEU A 671 23.30 0.16 -13.88
C LEU A 671 24.75 0.63 -13.81
N SER A 672 25.21 1.29 -14.88
CA SER A 672 26.53 1.92 -14.89
C SER A 672 26.59 3.13 -13.94
N ALA A 673 27.81 3.53 -13.57
CA ALA A 673 28.01 4.76 -12.78
C ALA A 673 27.47 6.00 -13.49
N ASN A 674 27.54 6.06 -14.82
CA ASN A 674 26.97 7.16 -15.59
C ASN A 674 25.43 7.15 -15.53
N GLU A 675 24.78 5.99 -15.56
CA GLU A 675 23.31 5.91 -15.44
C GLU A 675 22.81 6.35 -14.07
N VAL A 676 23.46 5.88 -12.99
CA VAL A 676 23.13 6.32 -11.63
C VAL A 676 23.33 7.83 -11.50
N ALA A 677 24.43 8.38 -12.02
CA ALA A 677 24.70 9.81 -11.96
C ALA A 677 23.81 10.62 -12.92
N ALA A 678 23.39 10.07 -14.05
CA ALA A 678 22.46 10.71 -14.98
C ALA A 678 21.06 10.82 -14.39
N ALA A 679 20.61 9.84 -13.60
CA ALA A 679 19.36 9.94 -12.86
C ALA A 679 19.37 11.08 -11.83
N LYS A 680 20.52 11.33 -11.18
CA LYS A 680 20.68 12.42 -10.20
C LYS A 680 20.61 13.82 -10.81
N VAL A 681 21.01 13.99 -12.07
CA VAL A 681 20.97 15.29 -12.77
C VAL A 681 19.69 15.49 -13.59
N ALA A 682 18.76 14.54 -13.53
CA ALA A 682 17.48 14.64 -14.21
C ALA A 682 16.66 15.81 -13.63
N ASN A 683 16.03 16.59 -14.50
CA ASN A 683 15.14 17.67 -14.11
C ASN A 683 13.72 17.14 -13.99
N GLN A 684 13.32 16.82 -12.76
CA GLN A 684 11.98 16.40 -12.38
C GLN A 684 11.11 17.54 -11.83
N GLY A 685 11.59 18.78 -11.90
CA GLY A 685 11.00 19.92 -11.20
C GLY A 685 11.31 19.92 -9.70
N GLU A 686 10.69 20.85 -8.97
CA GLU A 686 10.90 21.02 -7.52
C GLU A 686 9.82 20.32 -6.69
N ARG A 687 8.91 19.57 -7.31
CA ARG A 687 7.74 19.00 -6.61
C ARG A 687 7.53 17.56 -7.04
N PHE A 688 7.26 16.70 -6.07
CA PHE A 688 6.74 15.35 -6.28
C PHE A 688 5.52 15.16 -5.39
N ASN A 689 4.39 14.79 -5.99
CA ASN A 689 3.21 14.35 -5.27
C ASN A 689 2.90 12.91 -5.68
N PRO A 690 2.43 12.08 -4.74
CA PRO A 690 1.80 10.80 -5.04
C PRO A 690 0.76 10.94 -6.16
N GLN A 691 0.69 9.94 -7.03
CA GLN A 691 -0.26 9.90 -8.17
C GLN A 691 -0.19 11.13 -9.12
N GLN A 692 0.90 11.91 -9.12
CA GLN A 692 1.10 13.04 -10.04
C GLN A 692 2.43 12.91 -10.78
N GLN A 693 2.37 12.71 -12.10
CA GLN A 693 3.56 12.53 -12.95
C GLN A 693 3.74 13.68 -13.95
N PHE A 694 5.00 14.06 -14.13
CA PHE A 694 5.45 15.03 -15.13
C PHE A 694 6.58 14.42 -15.96
N GLN A 695 6.74 14.88 -17.19
CA GLN A 695 7.82 14.41 -18.03
C GLN A 695 9.16 14.93 -17.49
N VAL A 696 10.04 14.00 -17.13
CA VAL A 696 11.40 14.30 -16.71
C VAL A 696 12.28 14.52 -17.93
N THR A 697 13.20 15.48 -17.83
CA THR A 697 14.18 15.82 -18.88
C THR A 697 15.60 15.74 -18.35
N TRP A 698 16.60 15.66 -19.23
CA TRP A 698 18.01 15.59 -18.83
C TRP A 698 18.82 16.74 -19.43
N PRO A 699 19.76 17.33 -18.67
CA PRO A 699 20.65 18.35 -19.19
C PRO A 699 21.67 17.75 -20.15
N ALA A 700 22.23 18.58 -21.03
CA ALA A 700 23.29 18.18 -21.94
C ALA A 700 24.65 18.10 -21.24
N GLU A 701 24.83 17.09 -20.39
CA GLU A 701 26.05 16.85 -19.60
C GLU A 701 26.81 15.60 -20.07
N PRO A 702 28.16 15.57 -19.93
CA PRO A 702 28.96 14.40 -20.30
C PRO A 702 28.50 13.09 -19.65
N VAL A 703 27.99 13.15 -18.42
CA VAL A 703 27.46 11.98 -17.70
C VAL A 703 26.20 11.40 -18.35
N VAL A 704 25.33 12.26 -18.89
CA VAL A 704 24.11 11.83 -19.61
C VAL A 704 24.49 11.19 -20.95
N ALA A 705 25.47 11.76 -21.66
CA ALA A 705 26.02 11.14 -22.86
C ALA A 705 26.69 9.79 -22.53
N GLY A 706 27.43 9.71 -21.43
CA GLY A 706 28.04 8.49 -20.90
C GLY A 706 27.00 7.40 -20.65
N ALA A 707 25.85 7.74 -20.04
CA ALA A 707 24.78 6.78 -19.78
C ALA A 707 24.24 6.14 -21.07
N TYR A 708 24.00 6.93 -22.13
CA TYR A 708 23.61 6.38 -23.42
C TYR A 708 24.69 5.51 -24.07
N ILE A 709 25.96 5.88 -23.93
CA ILE A 709 27.09 5.08 -24.44
C ILE A 709 27.13 3.73 -23.73
N ASP A 710 27.02 3.70 -22.41
CA ASP A 710 27.05 2.47 -21.61
C ASP A 710 25.89 1.54 -21.98
N GLN A 711 24.68 2.09 -22.14
CA GLN A 711 23.50 1.34 -22.60
C GLN A 711 23.67 0.78 -24.02
N LEU A 712 24.21 1.60 -24.94
CA LEU A 712 24.45 1.17 -26.32
C LEU A 712 25.59 0.15 -26.40
N GLN A 713 26.60 0.24 -25.55
CA GLN A 713 27.66 -0.74 -25.48
C GLN A 713 27.12 -2.09 -24.98
N ARG A 714 26.29 -2.11 -23.91
CA ARG A 714 25.66 -3.34 -23.40
C ARG A 714 24.78 -4.04 -24.44
N SER A 715 24.10 -3.26 -25.29
CA SER A 715 23.25 -3.78 -26.37
C SER A 715 23.98 -4.04 -27.71
N ASN A 716 25.32 -3.89 -27.75
CA ASN A 716 26.12 -3.96 -28.99
C ASN A 716 25.67 -2.95 -30.07
N GLY A 717 25.05 -1.84 -29.67
CA GLY A 717 24.59 -0.74 -30.53
C GLY A 717 25.67 0.23 -30.98
N LEU A 718 26.90 0.13 -30.46
CA LEU A 718 28.10 0.90 -30.86
C LEU A 718 29.33 -0.01 -30.96
N SER A 719 30.26 0.33 -31.86
CA SER A 719 31.55 -0.38 -31.96
C SER A 719 32.50 0.03 -30.84
N SER A 720 33.33 -0.90 -30.36
CA SER A 720 34.29 -0.63 -29.27
C SER A 720 35.26 0.52 -29.59
N SER A 721 35.62 0.73 -30.86
CA SER A 721 36.46 1.85 -31.27
C SER A 721 35.72 3.19 -31.12
N LEU A 722 34.44 3.24 -31.52
CA LEU A 722 33.64 4.46 -31.40
C LEU A 722 33.35 4.79 -29.93
N VAL A 723 33.10 3.78 -29.08
CA VAL A 723 32.96 3.96 -27.63
C VAL A 723 34.23 4.59 -27.04
N ALA A 724 35.42 4.10 -27.40
CA ALA A 724 36.68 4.67 -26.91
C ALA A 724 36.87 6.14 -27.32
N ASP A 725 36.55 6.47 -28.58
CA ASP A 725 36.63 7.85 -29.09
C ASP A 725 35.64 8.78 -28.36
N LEU A 726 34.40 8.30 -28.13
CA LEU A 726 33.37 9.04 -27.40
C LEU A 726 33.78 9.28 -25.94
N ASN A 727 34.21 8.24 -25.22
CA ASN A 727 34.62 8.38 -23.81
C ASN A 727 35.80 9.35 -23.67
N THR A 728 36.80 9.27 -24.55
CA THR A 728 37.93 10.22 -24.56
C THR A 728 37.46 11.66 -24.76
N ALA A 729 36.51 11.89 -25.68
CA ALA A 729 35.95 13.21 -25.92
C ALA A 729 35.13 13.72 -24.72
N LEU A 730 34.35 12.86 -24.07
CA LEU A 730 33.52 13.22 -22.92
C LEU A 730 34.34 13.51 -21.67
N GLU A 731 35.40 12.75 -21.38
CA GLU A 731 36.32 13.04 -20.28
C GLU A 731 36.96 14.43 -20.43
N ARG A 732 37.43 14.76 -21.65
CA ARG A 732 37.95 16.09 -21.94
C ARG A 732 36.86 17.16 -21.82
N SER A 733 35.64 16.85 -22.25
CA SER A 733 34.51 17.79 -22.18
C SER A 733 34.14 18.12 -20.74
N ALA A 734 34.06 17.11 -19.87
CA ALA A 734 33.81 17.29 -18.44
C ALA A 734 34.86 18.20 -17.79
N ALA A 735 36.14 17.99 -18.11
CA ALA A 735 37.22 18.83 -17.61
C ALA A 735 37.14 20.29 -18.11
N GLN A 736 36.76 20.54 -19.36
CA GLN A 736 36.65 21.90 -19.90
C GLN A 736 35.41 22.63 -19.35
N LEU A 737 34.25 21.98 -19.35
CA LEU A 737 33.00 22.54 -18.83
C LEU A 737 33.10 22.86 -17.34
N GLY A 738 33.72 21.98 -16.54
CA GLY A 738 33.94 22.23 -15.11
C GLY A 738 34.83 23.45 -14.82
N ASN A 739 35.70 23.83 -15.77
CA ASN A 739 36.53 25.02 -15.69
C ASN A 739 35.90 26.26 -16.35
N GLY A 740 34.69 26.15 -16.91
CA GLY A 740 34.05 27.20 -17.69
C GLY A 740 34.84 27.59 -18.95
N ALA A 741 35.62 26.66 -19.50
CA ALA A 741 36.52 26.90 -20.63
C ALA A 741 35.91 26.45 -21.96
N SER A 742 36.14 27.25 -23.01
CA SER A 742 35.79 26.91 -24.39
C SER A 742 36.89 26.06 -25.05
N ASP A 743 36.51 25.08 -25.86
CA ASP A 743 37.41 24.23 -26.63
C ASP A 743 36.82 23.92 -28.00
N LYS A 744 37.09 24.78 -28.98
CA LYS A 744 36.51 24.69 -30.32
C LYS A 744 36.88 23.39 -31.05
N ASP A 745 38.12 22.92 -30.89
CA ASP A 745 38.57 21.68 -31.54
C ASP A 745 37.83 20.46 -30.97
N LEU A 746 37.57 20.47 -29.66
CA LEU A 746 36.75 19.45 -29.02
C LEU A 746 35.28 19.54 -29.45
N ALA A 747 34.72 20.75 -29.54
CA ALA A 747 33.36 20.96 -30.03
C ALA A 747 33.17 20.41 -31.45
N ASP A 748 34.08 20.72 -32.37
CA ASP A 748 34.04 20.21 -33.75
C ASP A 748 34.23 18.68 -33.79
N SER A 749 35.01 18.12 -32.86
CA SER A 749 35.17 16.66 -32.72
C SER A 749 33.89 15.97 -32.26
N LEU A 750 33.18 16.54 -31.27
CA LEU A 750 31.90 16.05 -30.77
C LEU A 750 30.81 16.12 -31.85
N GLU A 751 30.75 17.21 -32.63
CA GLU A 751 29.82 17.30 -33.76
C GLU A 751 30.08 16.19 -34.78
N LYS A 752 31.34 15.94 -35.12
CA LYS A 752 31.71 14.85 -36.04
C LYS A 752 31.33 13.47 -35.49
N LEU A 753 31.58 13.22 -34.21
CA LEU A 753 31.16 11.98 -33.54
C LEU A 753 29.63 11.83 -33.57
N SER A 754 28.88 12.91 -33.33
CA SER A 754 27.41 12.89 -33.39
C SER A 754 26.86 12.51 -34.77
N MET A 755 27.54 12.92 -35.86
CA MET A 755 27.17 12.54 -37.23
C MET A 755 27.52 11.07 -37.52
N GLY A 756 28.56 10.55 -36.87
CA GLY A 756 29.01 9.16 -37.01
C GLY A 756 28.11 8.13 -36.31
N LEU A 757 27.14 8.55 -35.50
CA LEU A 757 26.18 7.66 -34.82
C LEU A 757 25.10 7.08 -35.77
N GLY A 758 25.11 7.47 -37.05
CA GLY A 758 24.05 7.17 -38.02
C GLY A 758 24.10 5.82 -38.75
N GLU A 759 24.99 4.87 -38.43
CA GLU A 759 25.13 3.64 -39.24
C GLU A 759 24.71 2.32 -38.54
N THR A 760 23.60 1.78 -39.08
CA THR A 760 23.16 0.37 -39.26
C THR A 760 23.09 -0.59 -38.07
N GLY A 761 21.85 -0.98 -37.73
CA GLY A 761 21.52 -2.15 -36.91
C GLY A 761 21.07 -1.82 -35.49
N GLY A 762 20.26 -2.71 -34.90
CA GLY A 762 19.67 -2.56 -33.57
C GLY A 762 18.16 -2.33 -33.59
N ASP A 763 17.53 -2.55 -32.44
CA ASP A 763 16.09 -2.36 -32.23
C ASP A 763 15.66 -0.88 -32.17
N ALA A 764 14.36 -0.65 -31.99
CA ALA A 764 13.79 0.69 -31.88
C ALA A 764 14.41 1.47 -30.70
N THR A 765 14.67 0.80 -29.57
CA THR A 765 15.27 1.37 -28.37
C THR A 765 16.68 1.89 -28.63
N SER A 766 17.53 1.08 -29.26
CA SER A 766 18.90 1.46 -29.65
C SER A 766 18.90 2.65 -30.61
N THR A 767 17.90 2.73 -31.50
CA THR A 767 17.74 3.84 -32.43
C THR A 767 17.37 5.13 -31.70
N LYS A 768 16.41 5.09 -30.76
CA LYS A 768 16.07 6.23 -29.89
C LYS A 768 17.29 6.71 -29.08
N ARG A 769 18.02 5.78 -28.45
CA ARG A 769 19.22 6.10 -27.66
C ARG A 769 20.34 6.75 -28.47
N ARG A 770 20.61 6.29 -29.71
CA ARG A 770 21.60 6.94 -30.60
C ARG A 770 21.19 8.35 -31.00
N ALA A 771 19.90 8.56 -31.28
CA ALA A 771 19.39 9.88 -31.61
C ALA A 771 19.56 10.84 -30.43
N ALA A 772 19.17 10.40 -29.22
CA ALA A 772 19.34 11.18 -27.99
C ALA A 772 20.83 11.45 -27.69
N LEU A 773 21.71 10.45 -27.80
CA LEU A 773 23.16 10.65 -27.66
C LEU A 773 23.69 11.69 -28.66
N ALA A 774 23.29 11.62 -29.93
CA ALA A 774 23.71 12.58 -30.94
C ALA A 774 23.28 14.02 -30.61
N GLU A 775 22.07 14.18 -30.09
CA GLU A 775 21.56 15.48 -29.63
C GLU A 775 22.34 16.00 -28.43
N THR A 776 22.55 15.16 -27.41
CA THR A 776 23.34 15.50 -26.22
C THR A 776 24.76 15.92 -26.59
N LEU A 777 25.44 15.21 -27.51
CA LEU A 777 26.78 15.56 -27.96
C LEU A 777 26.83 16.92 -28.68
N ARG A 778 25.83 17.24 -29.52
CA ARG A 778 25.75 18.54 -30.20
C ARG A 778 25.50 19.68 -29.21
N ALA A 779 24.67 19.45 -28.21
CA ALA A 779 24.40 20.44 -27.16
C ALA A 779 25.64 20.68 -26.28
N ILE A 780 26.39 19.63 -25.92
CA ILE A 780 27.70 19.76 -25.25
C ILE A 780 28.67 20.55 -26.13
N ALA A 781 28.77 20.22 -27.42
CA ALA A 781 29.63 20.92 -28.37
C ALA A 781 29.29 22.42 -28.46
N ALA A 782 28.00 22.77 -28.46
CA ALA A 782 27.55 24.16 -28.48
C ALA A 782 27.99 24.95 -27.24
N ARG A 783 28.02 24.32 -26.06
CA ARG A 783 28.48 24.94 -24.80
C ARG A 783 30.01 25.11 -24.74
N LEU A 784 30.76 24.31 -25.49
CA LEU A 784 32.22 24.39 -25.59
C LEU A 784 32.71 25.40 -26.64
N ARG A 785 31.82 25.99 -27.43
CA ARG A 785 32.15 27.07 -28.37
C ARG A 785 32.19 28.42 -27.67
#